data_AF-A0A433ZT83-F1
#
_entry.id   AF-A0A433ZT83-F1
#
_cell.length_a   1.000
_cell.length_b   1.000
_cell.length_c   1.000
_cell.angle_alpha   90.00
_cell.angle_beta   90.00
_cell.angle_gamma   90.00
#
_symmetry.space_group_name_H-M   'P 1'
#
loop_
_entity.id
_entity.type
_entity.pdbx_description
1 polymer ?
#
loop_
_entity_poly.entity_id
_entity_poly.type
_entity_poly.pdbx_seq_one_letter_code
_entity_poly.pdbx_strand_id
1 'polypeptide(L)'
;MHYKVSTLMKLIDLLIARGDSAYRMLERDTLNEAKMWYMQALGLLGNKPLTIISSDWSNPSLNDAADQTKTKQVQDEISRLRSGGLLPEVRTANTLTRLFLPQQNEKLLGYWQTLEMRLFNLRSNLAIDGQPLSLPIFAAPADPAALLSAASAASGGSKALPSADGIPAMRFSQALDSARSLTGQLMQFGSTLQGLIERQDAEAMSELLQNQAGELMLSSLRMQEQALAELDAEKKTLEQSRAGAKSRFESYRTLYDENISAAEKQTMDMYLSSSVMSTTSDALYMAAAADMAPNVFGVAVGGSRWGGIPKAIGIGIGLAASAIKITADNISQSEAWRRRRQEWEIQKNNADSEVKQIDAQLEALTVRRTATEMQREHLELQQAQTQAQLEFLQRKFSNKALYSWLRGRLAAIYYRFYDLTAARCMMAEAAYAWQTGETTRYIKPGAWQSSNAGLMAGESLLLNLAEMEQAWLKWDHRALEVTRTVSLAKVYKGYDTPVNLAEKIADLLKGSGSGNTPAATGLSMTKDGQLHAAFNLSALNIMNNYPSTLGKTRRIKQISVTLPALVGPYQDVRAVLSYGGSTKLPDGCKAIAVSHGMNDDGQFRLDFNDGRWLPFEGIAVDDNNCLFLSFPEATDDEQKALLLSLSDIIIHIRYTIR
;
A
#
# COMPACT_ATOMS: atom_id res chain seq x y z
N MET A 1 36.46 -39.77 64.93
CA MET A 1 36.44 -38.92 63.71
C MET A 1 35.04 -38.43 63.35
N HIS A 2 34.02 -39.30 63.31
CA HIS A 2 32.64 -38.89 62.93
C HIS A 2 32.03 -37.77 63.78
N TYR A 3 32.23 -37.75 65.11
CA TYR A 3 31.79 -36.61 65.93
C TYR A 3 32.44 -35.28 65.53
N LYS A 4 33.72 -35.27 65.16
CA LYS A 4 34.40 -34.06 64.67
C LYS A 4 33.79 -33.57 63.35
N VAL A 5 33.50 -34.50 62.42
CA VAL A 5 32.83 -34.17 61.14
C VAL A 5 31.41 -33.65 61.39
N SER A 6 30.67 -34.24 62.33
CA SER A 6 29.33 -33.77 62.72
C SER A 6 29.37 -32.36 63.30
N THR A 7 30.30 -32.07 64.21
CA THR A 7 30.51 -30.73 64.75
C THR A 7 30.88 -29.72 63.66
N LEU A 8 31.76 -30.10 62.72
CA LEU A 8 32.11 -29.26 61.58
C LEU A 8 30.89 -28.96 60.69
N MET A 9 30.08 -29.98 60.37
CA MET A 9 28.85 -29.80 59.59
C MET A 9 27.88 -28.85 60.31
N LYS A 10 27.74 -28.96 61.63
CA LYS A 10 26.89 -28.06 62.42
C LYS A 10 27.42 -26.63 62.47
N LEU A 11 28.73 -26.45 62.48
CA LEU A 11 29.34 -25.14 62.34
C LEU A 11 29.06 -24.55 60.95
N ILE A 12 29.16 -25.35 59.88
CA ILE A 12 28.82 -24.91 58.51
C ILE A 12 27.33 -24.55 58.39
N ASP A 13 26.42 -25.36 58.97
CA ASP A 13 24.99 -25.04 59.06
C ASP A 13 24.77 -23.66 59.70
N LEU A 14 25.46 -23.38 60.82
CA LEU A 14 25.36 -22.10 61.52
C LEU A 14 25.86 -20.92 60.67
N LEU A 15 26.99 -21.08 59.98
CA LEU A 15 27.57 -20.03 59.14
C LEU A 15 26.70 -19.75 57.92
N ILE A 16 26.17 -20.78 57.27
CA ILE A 16 25.21 -20.61 56.17
C ILE A 16 23.94 -19.92 56.69
N ALA A 17 23.41 -20.31 57.85
CA ALA A 17 22.21 -19.68 58.42
C ALA A 17 22.43 -18.19 58.75
N ARG A 18 23.60 -17.82 59.30
CA ARG A 18 23.96 -16.41 59.54
C ARG A 18 24.10 -15.65 58.23
N GLY A 19 24.76 -16.24 57.23
CA GLY A 19 24.86 -15.68 55.88
C GLY A 19 23.49 -15.46 55.25
N ASP A 20 22.61 -16.46 55.30
CA ASP A 20 21.25 -16.42 54.75
C ASP A 20 20.36 -15.41 55.51
N SER A 21 20.56 -15.21 56.82
CA SER A 21 19.87 -14.17 57.60
C SER A 21 20.30 -12.77 57.19
N ALA A 22 21.62 -12.53 57.08
CA ALA A 22 22.17 -11.26 56.64
C ALA A 22 21.83 -10.98 55.16
N TYR A 23 21.79 -12.01 54.30
CA TYR A 23 21.44 -11.85 52.88
C TYR A 23 19.96 -11.46 52.69
N ARG A 24 19.05 -11.96 53.52
CA ARG A 24 17.64 -11.53 53.46
C ARG A 24 17.45 -10.07 53.88
N MET A 25 18.41 -9.48 54.60
CA MET A 25 18.50 -8.03 54.79
C MET A 25 19.20 -7.47 53.54
N LEU A 26 18.42 -6.98 52.57
CA LEU A 26 18.92 -6.54 51.26
C LEU A 26 19.57 -5.14 51.30
N GLU A 27 20.36 -4.86 52.33
CA GLU A 27 21.18 -3.65 52.46
C GLU A 27 22.63 -3.95 52.04
N ARG A 28 23.33 -2.96 51.49
CA ARG A 28 24.69 -3.16 50.98
C ARG A 28 25.64 -3.75 52.04
N ASP A 29 25.54 -3.29 53.27
CA ASP A 29 26.48 -3.67 54.34
C ASP A 29 26.17 -5.07 54.88
N THR A 30 24.89 -5.46 54.96
CA THR A 30 24.47 -6.82 55.33
C THR A 30 24.74 -7.82 54.20
N LEU A 31 24.74 -7.42 52.92
CA LEU A 31 25.21 -8.26 51.82
C LEU A 31 26.71 -8.56 51.90
N ASN A 32 27.52 -7.58 52.35
CA ASN A 32 28.93 -7.81 52.65
C ASN A 32 29.10 -8.75 53.86
N GLU A 33 28.28 -8.60 54.90
CA GLU A 33 28.25 -9.51 56.03
C GLU A 33 27.89 -10.94 55.59
N ALA A 34 26.87 -11.11 54.75
CA ALA A 34 26.48 -12.40 54.20
C ALA A 34 27.63 -13.05 53.43
N LYS A 35 28.31 -12.28 52.58
CA LYS A 35 29.51 -12.75 51.85
C LYS A 35 30.62 -13.21 52.79
N MET A 36 30.85 -12.49 53.89
CA MET A 36 31.84 -12.86 54.91
C MET A 36 31.50 -14.22 55.52
N TRP A 37 30.25 -14.44 55.94
CA TRP A 37 29.81 -15.71 56.51
C TRP A 37 29.95 -16.89 55.53
N TYR A 38 29.58 -16.70 54.26
CA TYR A 38 29.74 -17.75 53.24
C TYR A 38 31.21 -18.05 52.92
N MET A 39 32.07 -17.03 52.85
CA MET A 39 33.51 -17.22 52.64
C MET A 39 34.16 -17.92 53.84
N GLN A 40 33.72 -17.64 55.06
CA GLN A 40 34.17 -18.36 56.26
C GLN A 40 33.76 -19.83 56.23
N ALA A 41 32.54 -20.14 55.80
CA ALA A 41 32.07 -21.52 55.62
C ALA A 41 32.87 -22.26 54.53
N LEU A 42 33.17 -21.60 53.41
CA LEU A 42 34.06 -22.15 52.38
C LEU A 42 35.48 -22.40 52.89
N GLY A 43 36.04 -21.47 53.68
CA GLY A 43 37.36 -21.63 54.28
C GLY A 43 37.47 -22.85 55.19
N LEU A 44 36.39 -23.20 55.89
CA LEU A 44 36.31 -24.43 56.70
C LEU A 44 36.15 -25.71 55.86
N LEU A 45 35.49 -25.62 54.71
CA LEU A 45 35.30 -26.74 53.78
C LEU A 45 36.56 -27.05 52.94
N GLY A 46 37.37 -26.04 52.63
CA GLY A 46 38.65 -26.19 51.95
C GLY A 46 38.56 -25.91 50.45
N ASN A 47 38.93 -26.88 49.60
CA ASN A 47 38.67 -26.85 48.16
C ASN A 47 37.70 -27.97 47.83
N LYS A 48 36.77 -27.73 46.90
CA LYS A 48 35.83 -28.76 46.48
C LYS A 48 36.61 -29.96 45.92
N PRO A 49 36.39 -31.17 46.42
CA PRO A 49 37.11 -32.35 45.94
C PRO A 49 36.72 -32.62 44.48
N LEU A 50 37.71 -32.75 43.60
CA LEU A 50 37.48 -33.09 42.20
C LEU A 50 37.00 -34.55 42.12
N THR A 51 35.82 -34.76 41.55
CA THR A 51 35.31 -36.11 41.27
C THR A 51 35.99 -36.62 40.00
N ILE A 52 36.79 -37.68 40.14
CA ILE A 52 37.50 -38.30 39.03
C ILE A 52 36.51 -39.19 38.27
N ILE A 53 36.20 -38.84 37.03
CA ILE A 53 35.28 -39.61 36.17
C ILE A 53 36.00 -40.84 35.56
N SER A 54 37.31 -40.77 35.39
CA SER A 54 38.16 -41.89 34.95
C SER A 54 38.59 -42.76 36.14
N SER A 55 37.65 -43.39 36.83
CA SER A 55 38.01 -44.48 37.73
C SER A 55 38.26 -45.76 36.93
N ASP A 56 39.23 -46.59 37.34
CA ASP A 56 39.55 -47.93 36.79
C ASP A 56 38.42 -48.98 36.97
N TRP A 57 37.16 -48.56 36.86
CA TRP A 57 35.97 -49.39 37.04
C TRP A 57 35.66 -50.17 35.76
N SER A 58 35.91 -51.48 35.77
CA SER A 58 35.91 -52.33 34.57
C SER A 58 34.54 -52.78 34.05
N ASN A 59 33.44 -52.17 34.51
CA ASN A 59 32.05 -52.55 34.17
C ASN A 59 31.78 -54.07 34.27
N PRO A 60 31.90 -54.70 35.46
CA PRO A 60 31.74 -56.14 35.63
C PRO A 60 30.29 -56.61 35.37
N SER A 61 30.10 -57.88 34.98
CA SER A 61 28.77 -58.50 34.95
C SER A 61 28.20 -58.61 36.36
N LEU A 62 26.86 -58.69 36.50
CA LEU A 62 26.23 -58.79 37.83
C LEU A 62 26.64 -60.07 38.57
N ASN A 63 26.81 -61.19 37.86
CA ASN A 63 27.28 -62.43 38.45
C ASN A 63 28.71 -62.30 38.97
N ASP A 64 29.60 -61.65 38.21
CA ASP A 64 30.98 -61.41 38.64
C ASP A 64 31.06 -60.41 39.79
N ALA A 65 30.14 -59.43 39.83
CA ALA A 65 30.05 -58.45 40.90
C ALA A 65 29.53 -59.07 42.21
N ALA A 66 28.57 -59.98 42.14
CA ALA A 66 27.94 -60.61 43.31
C ALA A 66 28.65 -61.88 43.82
N ASP A 67 29.83 -62.20 43.29
CA ASP A 67 30.58 -63.41 43.61
C ASP A 67 30.95 -63.48 45.12
N GLN A 68 30.49 -64.55 45.78
CA GLN A 68 30.74 -64.80 47.20
C GLN A 68 32.23 -65.02 47.50
N THR A 69 33.00 -65.54 46.54
CA THR A 69 34.44 -65.74 46.71
C THR A 69 35.18 -64.41 46.81
N LYS A 70 34.80 -63.41 46.00
CA LYS A 70 35.32 -62.03 46.08
C LYS A 70 34.97 -61.37 47.40
N THR A 71 33.74 -61.56 47.88
CA THR A 71 33.30 -61.02 49.18
C THR A 71 34.10 -61.63 50.34
N LYS A 72 34.29 -62.96 50.34
CA LYS A 72 35.07 -63.67 51.36
C LYS A 72 36.53 -63.24 51.34
N GLN A 73 37.12 -63.09 50.15
CA GLN A 73 38.49 -62.62 49.98
C GLN A 73 38.71 -61.23 50.59
N VAL A 74 37.80 -60.28 50.35
CA VAL A 74 37.86 -58.93 50.93
C VAL A 74 37.75 -58.98 52.47
N GLN A 75 36.82 -59.76 53.01
CA GLN A 75 36.65 -59.89 54.46
C GLN A 75 37.87 -60.53 55.13
N ASP A 76 38.46 -61.56 54.51
CA ASP A 76 39.68 -62.20 54.99
C ASP A 76 40.88 -61.23 54.96
N GLU A 77 41.03 -60.43 53.89
CA GLU A 77 42.08 -59.41 53.76
C GLU A 77 41.94 -58.32 54.84
N ILE A 78 40.73 -57.81 55.10
CA ILE A 78 40.45 -56.86 56.18
C ILE A 78 40.74 -57.48 57.56
N SER A 79 40.32 -58.73 57.79
CA SER A 79 40.53 -59.42 59.06
C SER A 79 42.03 -59.64 59.34
N ARG A 80 42.80 -60.07 58.34
CA ARG A 80 44.26 -60.24 58.40
C ARG A 80 44.98 -58.94 58.73
N LEU A 81 44.58 -57.83 58.09
CA LEU A 81 45.14 -56.50 58.36
C LEU A 81 44.83 -56.03 59.79
N ARG A 82 43.61 -56.27 60.29
CA ARG A 82 43.21 -55.89 61.65
C ARG A 82 43.97 -56.68 62.73
N SER A 83 44.31 -57.94 62.47
CA SER A 83 45.06 -58.79 63.40
C SER A 83 46.59 -58.57 63.37
N GLY A 84 47.09 -57.60 62.60
CA GLY A 84 48.52 -57.28 62.54
C GLY A 84 49.36 -58.26 61.71
N GLY A 85 48.76 -58.94 60.72
CA GLY A 85 49.48 -59.80 59.78
C GLY A 85 50.47 -59.05 58.90
N LEU A 86 51.31 -59.80 58.16
CA LEU A 86 52.28 -59.25 57.19
C LEU A 86 51.62 -58.22 56.26
N LEU A 87 52.24 -57.04 56.15
CA LEU A 87 51.74 -55.95 55.32
C LEU A 87 51.81 -56.35 53.83
N PRO A 88 50.75 -56.11 53.03
CA PRO A 88 50.82 -56.26 51.57
C PRO A 88 51.78 -55.22 50.95
N GLU A 89 52.41 -55.59 49.82
CA GLU A 89 53.54 -54.86 49.18
C GLU A 89 53.21 -53.48 48.58
N VAL A 90 51.93 -53.10 48.42
CA VAL A 90 51.58 -51.79 47.84
C VAL A 90 50.57 -51.04 48.71
N ARG A 91 50.99 -49.88 49.22
CA ARG A 91 50.17 -48.98 50.05
C ARG A 91 49.33 -48.04 49.18
N THR A 92 48.09 -48.41 48.89
CA THR A 92 47.03 -47.42 48.63
C THR A 92 45.75 -47.82 49.37
N ALA A 93 45.00 -46.86 49.91
CA ALA A 93 43.77 -47.13 50.66
C ALA A 93 42.64 -47.73 49.79
N ASN A 94 42.77 -47.67 48.46
CA ASN A 94 41.80 -48.21 47.50
C ASN A 94 41.95 -49.71 47.22
N THR A 95 42.97 -50.39 47.75
CA THR A 95 43.12 -51.85 47.55
C THR A 95 42.12 -52.67 48.36
N LEU A 96 41.39 -52.07 49.32
CA LEU A 96 40.46 -52.75 50.23
C LEU A 96 38.96 -52.63 49.85
N THR A 97 38.64 -51.93 48.77
CA THR A 97 37.27 -51.79 48.21
C THR A 97 37.33 -52.07 46.71
N ARG A 98 37.52 -53.33 46.33
CA ARG A 98 37.84 -53.67 44.93
C ARG A 98 36.63 -53.87 44.02
N LEU A 99 35.41 -53.74 44.52
CA LEU A 99 34.22 -53.83 43.66
C LEU A 99 33.13 -52.80 43.94
N PHE A 100 33.25 -51.81 44.81
CA PHE A 100 32.45 -50.59 44.67
C PHE A 100 33.29 -49.49 45.25
N LEU A 101 33.39 -48.37 44.54
CA LEU A 101 34.23 -47.26 44.97
C LEU A 101 33.56 -46.50 46.11
N PRO A 102 34.32 -46.02 47.11
CA PRO A 102 33.77 -45.14 48.13
C PRO A 102 33.20 -43.86 47.50
N GLN A 103 31.98 -43.50 47.87
CA GLN A 103 31.38 -42.23 47.46
C GLN A 103 31.69 -41.10 48.43
N GLN A 104 31.73 -39.87 47.92
CA GLN A 104 31.80 -38.68 48.75
C GLN A 104 30.49 -38.50 49.52
N ASN A 105 30.55 -37.78 50.64
CA ASN A 105 29.35 -37.49 51.43
C ASN A 105 28.51 -36.41 50.72
N GLU A 106 27.32 -36.78 50.22
CA GLU A 106 26.40 -35.89 49.50
C GLU A 106 26.03 -34.64 50.30
N LYS A 107 25.92 -34.74 51.63
CA LYS A 107 25.63 -33.58 52.48
C LYS A 107 26.77 -32.55 52.46
N LEU A 108 28.02 -33.00 52.45
CA LEU A 108 29.18 -32.10 52.32
C LEU A 108 29.22 -31.46 50.92
N LEU A 109 28.90 -32.23 49.88
CA LEU A 109 28.81 -31.72 48.52
C LEU A 109 27.68 -30.68 48.38
N GLY A 110 26.54 -30.89 49.07
CA GLY A 110 25.43 -29.93 49.12
C GLY A 110 25.82 -28.59 49.75
N TYR A 111 26.71 -28.58 50.75
CA TYR A 111 27.24 -27.31 51.29
C TYR A 111 28.09 -26.57 50.27
N TRP A 112 28.95 -27.27 49.54
CA TRP A 112 29.72 -26.70 48.44
C TRP A 112 28.81 -26.04 47.40
N GLN A 113 27.80 -26.76 46.92
CA GLN A 113 26.85 -26.26 45.93
C GLN A 113 26.05 -25.05 46.44
N THR A 114 25.57 -25.10 47.69
CA THR A 114 24.80 -23.99 48.29
C THR A 114 25.67 -22.74 48.42
N LEU A 115 26.88 -22.86 48.94
CA LEU A 115 27.80 -21.73 49.10
C LEU A 115 28.24 -21.14 47.76
N GLU A 116 28.52 -21.98 46.77
CA GLU A 116 28.80 -21.57 45.39
C GLU A 116 27.63 -20.76 44.81
N MET A 117 26.40 -21.25 44.96
CA MET A 117 25.18 -20.58 44.50
C MET A 117 24.93 -19.25 45.23
N ARG A 118 25.07 -19.21 46.56
CA ARG A 118 24.91 -17.98 47.35
C ARG A 118 25.92 -16.91 46.97
N LEU A 119 27.19 -17.31 46.80
CA LEU A 119 28.24 -16.39 46.38
C LEU A 119 28.09 -15.95 44.93
N PHE A 120 27.59 -16.82 44.04
CA PHE A 120 27.23 -16.43 42.68
C PHE A 120 26.15 -15.33 42.70
N ASN A 121 25.04 -15.56 43.41
CA ASN A 121 23.97 -14.57 43.53
C ASN A 121 24.49 -13.23 44.09
N LEU A 122 25.34 -13.27 45.13
CA LEU A 122 25.93 -12.05 45.72
C LEU A 122 26.85 -11.30 44.76
N ARG A 123 27.57 -12.02 43.90
CA ARG A 123 28.47 -11.42 42.89
C ARG A 123 27.69 -10.83 41.70
N SER A 124 26.50 -11.35 41.43
CA SER A 124 25.69 -11.00 40.26
C SER A 124 24.50 -10.07 40.57
N ASN A 125 24.45 -9.47 41.77
CA ASN A 125 23.36 -8.59 42.20
C ASN A 125 21.96 -9.26 42.16
N LEU A 126 21.91 -10.52 42.60
CA LEU A 126 20.68 -11.30 42.71
C LEU A 126 20.24 -11.39 44.18
N ALA A 127 18.97 -11.68 44.42
CA ALA A 127 18.45 -12.06 45.72
C ALA A 127 18.89 -13.48 46.10
N ILE A 128 18.58 -13.90 47.33
CA ILE A 128 18.87 -15.26 47.81
C ILE A 128 18.24 -16.36 46.93
N ASP A 129 17.10 -16.08 46.31
CA ASP A 129 16.36 -16.96 45.40
C ASP A 129 16.82 -16.87 43.92
N GLY A 130 17.80 -16.02 43.61
CA GLY A 130 18.34 -15.84 42.25
C GLY A 130 17.60 -14.81 41.38
N GLN A 131 16.59 -14.11 41.93
CA GLN A 131 15.90 -13.03 41.22
C GLN A 131 16.78 -11.76 41.16
N PRO A 132 16.87 -11.06 40.02
CA PRO A 132 17.64 -9.82 39.92
C PRO A 132 17.12 -8.72 40.86
N LEU A 133 18.03 -8.04 41.56
CA LEU A 133 17.67 -6.86 42.38
C LEU A 133 17.56 -5.58 41.54
N SER A 134 18.21 -5.56 40.36
CA SER A 134 18.05 -4.48 39.39
C SER A 134 16.80 -4.67 38.53
N LEU A 135 16.06 -3.59 38.30
CA LEU A 135 14.98 -3.58 37.31
C LEU A 135 15.54 -3.86 35.90
N PRO A 136 14.82 -4.61 35.05
CA PRO A 136 15.24 -4.82 33.67
C PRO A 136 15.24 -3.50 32.91
N ILE A 137 16.13 -3.37 31.92
CA ILE A 137 16.10 -2.22 31.02
C ILE A 137 14.84 -2.31 30.16
N PHE A 138 13.97 -1.29 30.25
CA PHE A 138 12.80 -1.17 29.40
C PHE A 138 13.22 -0.44 28.11
N ALA A 139 13.07 -1.09 26.96
CA ALA A 139 13.28 -0.46 25.67
C ALA A 139 11.94 0.10 25.18
N ALA A 140 11.86 1.41 24.98
CA ALA A 140 10.74 2.01 24.28
C ALA A 140 10.71 1.49 22.83
N PRO A 141 9.55 1.09 22.30
CA PRO A 141 9.44 0.73 20.89
C PRO A 141 9.78 1.95 20.01
N ALA A 142 10.29 1.70 18.81
CA ALA A 142 10.54 2.75 17.85
C ALA A 142 9.21 3.41 17.40
N ASP A 143 9.24 4.71 17.14
CA ASP A 143 8.09 5.43 16.60
C ASP A 143 7.74 4.89 15.20
N PRO A 144 6.44 4.68 14.88
CA PRO A 144 6.05 4.24 13.55
C PRO A 144 6.39 5.30 12.51
N ALA A 145 7.13 4.91 11.47
CA ALA A 145 7.55 5.82 10.41
C ALA A 145 6.36 6.36 9.61
N ALA A 146 6.37 7.66 9.30
CA ALA A 146 5.38 8.25 8.41
C ALA A 146 5.57 7.73 6.98
N LEU A 147 4.49 7.24 6.35
CA LEU A 147 4.51 6.85 4.95
C LEU A 147 4.60 8.09 4.06
N LEU A 148 5.58 8.14 3.15
CA LEU A 148 5.73 9.19 2.16
C LEU A 148 5.69 8.59 0.76
N SER A 149 4.80 9.07 -0.09
CA SER A 149 4.71 8.69 -1.50
C SER A 149 5.04 9.90 -2.37
N ALA A 150 5.85 9.69 -3.42
CA ALA A 150 6.22 10.76 -4.33
C ALA A 150 5.06 11.09 -5.28
N ALA A 151 4.68 12.36 -5.36
CA ALA A 151 3.84 12.90 -6.41
C ALA A 151 4.70 13.76 -7.33
N SER A 152 4.75 13.43 -8.62
CA SER A 152 5.49 14.20 -9.62
C SER A 152 4.53 14.75 -10.68
N ALA A 153 4.77 15.98 -11.12
CA ALA A 153 3.98 16.58 -12.17
C ALA A 153 4.29 15.92 -13.52
N ALA A 154 3.24 15.61 -14.28
CA ALA A 154 3.41 15.10 -15.64
C ALA A 154 3.99 16.20 -16.54
N SER A 155 5.11 15.92 -17.21
CA SER A 155 5.71 16.81 -18.20
C SER A 155 5.46 16.28 -19.61
N GLY A 156 5.00 17.14 -20.52
CA GLY A 156 4.84 16.79 -21.93
C GLY A 156 4.85 18.03 -22.80
N GLY A 157 5.65 18.03 -23.87
CA GLY A 157 5.79 19.18 -24.76
C GLY A 157 4.53 19.47 -25.58
N SER A 158 4.49 20.67 -26.16
CA SER A 158 3.47 21.05 -27.13
C SER A 158 3.72 20.41 -28.49
N LYS A 159 2.66 20.09 -29.23
CA LYS A 159 2.79 19.61 -30.61
C LYS A 159 3.04 20.79 -31.56
N ALA A 160 3.95 20.61 -32.52
CA ALA A 160 4.17 21.58 -33.59
C ALA A 160 2.95 21.67 -34.52
N LEU A 161 2.72 22.85 -35.10
CA LEU A 161 1.67 23.04 -36.10
C LEU A 161 2.03 22.30 -37.40
N PRO A 162 1.05 21.71 -38.10
CA PRO A 162 1.26 21.19 -39.45
C PRO A 162 1.58 22.33 -40.43
N SER A 163 2.38 22.04 -41.46
CA SER A 163 2.56 22.96 -42.58
C SER A 163 1.29 23.02 -43.42
N ALA A 164 0.86 24.22 -43.79
CA ALA A 164 -0.21 24.38 -44.79
C ALA A 164 0.34 23.95 -46.16
N ASP A 165 -0.16 22.84 -46.70
CA ASP A 165 0.08 22.43 -48.08
C ASP A 165 -0.76 23.30 -49.02
N GLY A 166 -0.33 24.55 -49.21
CA GLY A 166 -0.92 25.48 -50.16
C GLY A 166 -2.18 26.20 -49.71
N ILE A 167 -2.73 26.97 -50.64
CA ILE A 167 -3.89 27.86 -50.45
C ILE A 167 -5.15 27.04 -50.83
N PRO A 168 -6.14 26.86 -49.93
CA PRO A 168 -7.20 25.87 -50.11
C PRO A 168 -8.30 26.35 -51.06
N ALA A 169 -8.76 25.63 -52.07
CA ALA A 169 -9.69 26.14 -53.11
C ALA A 169 -10.87 27.06 -52.70
N MET A 170 -11.35 26.99 -51.45
CA MET A 170 -12.41 27.84 -50.88
C MET A 170 -11.85 29.17 -50.36
N ARG A 171 -12.60 30.25 -50.58
CA ARG A 171 -12.42 31.57 -49.98
C ARG A 171 -12.51 31.51 -48.45
N PHE A 172 -12.02 32.57 -47.80
CA PHE A 172 -11.87 32.62 -46.35
C PHE A 172 -13.15 32.27 -45.59
N SER A 173 -14.30 32.88 -45.92
CA SER A 173 -15.54 32.66 -45.15
C SER A 173 -15.96 31.18 -45.10
N GLN A 174 -15.90 30.48 -46.23
CA GLN A 174 -16.25 29.06 -46.30
C GLN A 174 -15.16 28.16 -45.72
N ALA A 175 -13.89 28.51 -45.92
CA ALA A 175 -12.77 27.79 -45.29
C ALA A 175 -12.83 27.90 -43.75
N LEU A 176 -13.18 29.09 -43.24
CA LEU A 176 -13.40 29.38 -41.82
C LEU A 176 -14.55 28.54 -41.25
N ASP A 177 -15.71 28.54 -41.89
CA ASP A 177 -16.86 27.75 -41.41
C ASP A 177 -16.55 26.24 -41.42
N SER A 178 -15.81 25.77 -42.42
CA SER A 178 -15.36 24.39 -42.46
C SER A 178 -14.38 24.06 -41.32
N ALA A 179 -13.44 24.96 -40.99
CA ALA A 179 -12.54 24.79 -39.86
C ALA A 179 -13.27 24.89 -38.51
N ARG A 180 -14.26 25.78 -38.39
CA ARG A 180 -15.14 25.93 -37.23
C ARG A 180 -15.93 24.65 -36.95
N SER A 181 -16.43 23.99 -37.99
CA SER A 181 -17.13 22.72 -37.84
C SER A 181 -16.23 21.61 -37.26
N LEU A 182 -15.00 21.46 -37.77
CA LEU A 182 -14.06 20.45 -37.26
C LEU A 182 -13.58 20.78 -35.83
N THR A 183 -13.33 22.05 -35.52
CA THR A 183 -12.99 22.47 -34.14
C THR A 183 -14.13 22.18 -33.17
N GLY A 184 -15.39 22.42 -33.55
CA GLY A 184 -16.56 22.03 -32.76
C GLY A 184 -16.65 20.51 -32.51
N GLN A 185 -16.38 19.69 -33.52
CA GLN A 185 -16.31 18.23 -33.37
C GLN A 185 -15.14 17.79 -32.47
N LEU A 186 -13.99 18.48 -32.57
CA LEU A 186 -12.83 18.22 -31.72
C LEU A 186 -13.12 18.53 -30.25
N MET A 187 -13.85 19.61 -29.95
CA MET A 187 -14.31 19.94 -28.59
C MET A 187 -15.21 18.83 -28.02
N GLN A 188 -16.15 18.31 -28.81
CA GLN A 188 -17.00 17.18 -28.39
C GLN A 188 -16.20 15.90 -28.09
N PHE A 189 -15.15 15.62 -28.88
CA PHE A 189 -14.25 14.51 -28.58
C PHE A 189 -13.44 14.77 -27.30
N GLY A 190 -12.98 16.00 -27.07
CA GLY A 190 -12.29 16.41 -25.86
C GLY A 190 -13.16 16.20 -24.60
N SER A 191 -14.41 16.67 -24.61
CA SER A 191 -15.33 16.50 -23.48
C SER A 191 -15.67 15.03 -23.22
N THR A 192 -15.86 14.25 -24.29
CA THR A 192 -16.12 12.80 -24.17
C THR A 192 -14.89 12.06 -23.62
N LEU A 193 -13.69 12.43 -24.07
CA LEU A 193 -12.44 11.84 -23.59
C LEU A 193 -12.20 12.15 -22.11
N GLN A 194 -12.41 13.40 -21.70
CA GLN A 194 -12.33 13.78 -20.29
C GLN A 194 -13.28 12.93 -19.43
N GLY A 195 -14.55 12.83 -19.83
CA GLY A 195 -15.53 12.01 -19.10
C GLY A 195 -15.18 10.51 -19.04
N LEU A 196 -14.51 9.97 -20.07
CA LEU A 196 -14.01 8.58 -20.05
C LEU A 196 -12.79 8.40 -19.12
N ILE A 197 -11.89 9.38 -19.06
CA ILE A 197 -10.75 9.37 -18.13
C ILE A 197 -11.27 9.36 -16.69
N GLU A 198 -12.18 10.30 -16.35
CA GLU A 198 -12.76 10.40 -15.00
C GLU A 198 -13.49 9.11 -14.58
N ARG A 199 -14.27 8.50 -15.49
CA ARG A 199 -14.96 7.23 -15.22
C ARG A 199 -14.01 6.06 -15.07
N GLN A 200 -12.93 6.00 -15.85
CA GLN A 200 -11.91 4.97 -15.68
C GLN A 200 -11.27 5.05 -14.30
N ASP A 201 -10.87 6.25 -13.86
CA ASP A 201 -10.20 6.46 -12.58
C ASP A 201 -11.15 6.17 -11.40
N ALA A 202 -12.43 6.53 -11.53
CA ALA A 202 -13.46 6.20 -10.55
C ALA A 202 -13.66 4.66 -10.42
N GLU A 203 -13.71 3.94 -11.54
CA GLU A 203 -13.82 2.48 -11.52
C GLU A 203 -12.56 1.81 -10.98
N ALA A 204 -11.38 2.34 -11.30
CA ALA A 204 -10.12 1.85 -10.73
C ALA A 204 -10.04 2.06 -9.22
N MET A 205 -10.53 3.20 -8.71
CA MET A 205 -10.62 3.47 -7.28
C MET A 205 -11.65 2.57 -6.59
N SER A 206 -12.82 2.36 -7.20
CA SER A 206 -13.86 1.47 -6.68
C SER A 206 -13.35 0.02 -6.53
N GLU A 207 -12.64 -0.48 -7.55
CA GLU A 207 -11.99 -1.79 -7.50
C GLU A 207 -10.90 -1.85 -6.42
N LEU A 208 -10.06 -0.81 -6.31
CA LEU A 208 -9.01 -0.72 -5.29
C LEU A 208 -9.58 -0.80 -3.87
N LEU A 209 -10.67 -0.07 -3.59
CA LEU A 209 -11.33 -0.08 -2.29
C LEU A 209 -11.88 -1.47 -1.94
N GLN A 210 -12.45 -2.18 -2.91
CA GLN A 210 -12.95 -3.54 -2.69
C GLN A 210 -11.83 -4.56 -2.45
N ASN A 211 -10.70 -4.42 -3.15
CA ASN A 211 -9.51 -5.24 -2.86
C ASN A 211 -9.00 -5.01 -1.43
N GLN A 212 -8.87 -3.74 -1.01
CA GLN A 212 -8.46 -3.39 0.35
C GLN A 212 -9.47 -3.88 1.40
N ALA A 213 -10.78 -3.79 1.12
CA ALA A 213 -11.82 -4.31 2.00
C ALA A 213 -11.71 -5.84 2.16
N GLY A 214 -11.43 -6.57 1.07
CA GLY A 214 -11.20 -8.01 1.11
C GLY A 214 -10.00 -8.40 1.99
N GLU A 215 -8.86 -7.71 1.83
CA GLU A 215 -7.67 -7.92 2.67
C GLU A 215 -7.92 -7.57 4.14
N LEU A 216 -8.65 -6.48 4.41
CA LEU A 216 -9.03 -6.08 5.77
C LEU A 216 -9.95 -7.10 6.44
N MET A 217 -10.90 -7.68 5.69
CA MET A 217 -11.79 -8.72 6.20
C MET A 217 -11.04 -10.00 6.60
N LEU A 218 -9.99 -10.38 5.87
CA LEU A 218 -9.12 -11.49 6.28
C LEU A 218 -8.43 -11.22 7.62
N SER A 219 -7.94 -9.99 7.83
CA SER A 219 -7.35 -9.60 9.11
C SER A 219 -8.39 -9.59 10.24
N SER A 220 -9.61 -9.12 9.98
CA SER A 220 -10.71 -9.11 10.95
C SER A 220 -11.14 -10.52 11.36
N LEU A 221 -11.27 -11.46 10.41
CA LEU A 221 -11.56 -12.86 10.71
C LEU A 221 -10.48 -13.50 11.57
N ARG A 222 -9.20 -13.27 11.23
CA ARG A 222 -8.06 -13.77 12.03
C ARG A 222 -8.05 -13.20 13.45
N MET A 223 -8.46 -11.95 13.62
CA MET A 223 -8.61 -11.33 14.94
C MET A 223 -9.76 -11.99 15.73
N GLN A 224 -10.88 -12.29 15.07
CA GLN A 224 -12.01 -12.97 15.69
C GLN A 224 -11.67 -14.41 16.14
N GLU A 225 -10.81 -15.12 15.40
CA GLU A 225 -10.28 -16.41 15.84
C GLU A 225 -9.48 -16.31 17.14
N GLN A 226 -8.68 -15.25 17.30
CA GLN A 226 -7.97 -15.00 18.56
C GLN A 226 -8.93 -14.70 19.70
N ALA A 227 -10.01 -13.93 19.44
CA ALA A 227 -11.05 -13.68 20.44
C ALA A 227 -11.78 -14.98 20.87
N LEU A 228 -11.99 -15.95 19.97
CA LEU A 228 -12.50 -17.27 20.35
C LEU A 228 -11.49 -18.07 21.18
N ALA A 229 -10.22 -18.05 20.80
CA ALA A 229 -9.16 -18.72 21.56
C ALA A 229 -8.99 -18.13 22.97
N GLU A 230 -9.22 -16.84 23.14
CA GLU A 230 -9.27 -16.18 24.45
C GLU A 230 -10.37 -16.76 25.33
N LEU A 231 -11.58 -16.98 24.81
CA LEU A 231 -12.68 -17.61 25.56
C LEU A 231 -12.38 -19.06 25.93
N ASP A 232 -11.69 -19.81 25.06
CA ASP A 232 -11.22 -21.17 25.39
C ASP A 232 -10.17 -21.14 26.53
N ALA A 233 -9.32 -20.12 26.58
CA ALA A 233 -8.40 -19.90 27.69
C ALA A 233 -9.14 -19.46 28.97
N GLU A 234 -10.12 -18.56 28.89
CA GLU A 234 -10.99 -18.18 30.02
C GLU A 234 -11.68 -19.42 30.59
N LYS A 235 -12.18 -20.33 29.74
CA LYS A 235 -12.79 -21.58 30.17
C LYS A 235 -11.84 -22.42 31.00
N LYS A 236 -10.60 -22.58 30.53
CA LYS A 236 -9.56 -23.31 31.26
C LYS A 236 -9.29 -22.70 32.64
N THR A 237 -9.33 -21.37 32.77
CA THR A 237 -9.17 -20.71 34.08
C THR A 237 -10.32 -21.02 35.04
N LEU A 238 -11.57 -20.98 34.56
CA LEU A 238 -12.74 -21.31 35.37
C LEU A 238 -12.78 -22.79 35.74
N GLU A 239 -12.33 -23.70 34.87
CA GLU A 239 -12.18 -25.12 35.18
C GLU A 239 -11.18 -25.36 36.33
N GLN A 240 -10.07 -24.61 36.37
CA GLN A 240 -9.12 -24.69 37.49
C GLN A 240 -9.72 -24.13 38.79
N SER A 241 -10.42 -23.01 38.73
CA SER A 241 -11.16 -22.47 39.87
C SER A 241 -12.18 -23.47 40.41
N ARG A 242 -12.91 -24.14 39.51
CA ARG A 242 -13.87 -25.19 39.84
C ARG A 242 -13.19 -26.37 40.52
N ALA A 243 -12.06 -26.85 39.97
CA ALA A 243 -11.31 -27.95 40.56
C ALA A 243 -10.82 -27.61 41.97
N GLY A 244 -10.35 -26.38 42.20
CA GLY A 244 -9.97 -25.87 43.52
C GLY A 244 -11.14 -25.84 44.51
N ALA A 245 -12.29 -25.28 44.11
CA ALA A 245 -13.50 -25.24 44.93
C ALA A 245 -14.03 -26.65 45.26
N LYS A 246 -14.02 -27.56 44.29
CA LYS A 246 -14.41 -28.96 44.47
C LYS A 246 -13.48 -29.69 45.44
N SER A 247 -12.16 -29.47 45.33
CA SER A 247 -11.20 -30.04 46.27
C SER A 247 -11.44 -29.57 47.71
N ARG A 248 -11.78 -28.28 47.92
CA ARG A 248 -12.18 -27.75 49.23
C ARG A 248 -13.46 -28.41 49.74
N PHE A 249 -14.48 -28.52 48.89
CA PHE A 249 -15.75 -29.15 49.24
C PHE A 249 -15.54 -30.61 49.69
N GLU A 250 -14.80 -31.41 48.92
CA GLU A 250 -14.51 -32.81 49.26
C GLU A 250 -13.71 -32.93 50.57
N SER A 251 -12.75 -32.03 50.79
CA SER A 251 -11.95 -31.98 52.02
C SER A 251 -12.83 -31.69 53.25
N TYR A 252 -13.63 -30.62 53.22
CA TYR A 252 -14.50 -30.26 54.35
C TYR A 252 -15.64 -31.25 54.55
N ARG A 253 -16.14 -31.88 53.48
CA ARG A 253 -17.12 -32.97 53.58
C ARG A 253 -16.53 -34.15 54.36
N THR A 254 -15.31 -34.58 54.01
CA THR A 254 -14.65 -35.69 54.69
C THR A 254 -14.44 -35.39 56.19
N LEU A 255 -13.97 -34.18 56.52
CA LEU A 255 -13.80 -33.75 57.91
C LEU A 255 -15.13 -33.68 58.68
N TYR A 256 -16.19 -33.16 58.04
CA TYR A 256 -17.51 -33.03 58.67
C TYR A 256 -18.19 -34.38 58.92
N ASP A 257 -18.03 -35.31 57.98
CA ASP A 257 -18.63 -36.64 58.02
C ASP A 257 -17.96 -37.52 59.10
N GLU A 258 -16.63 -37.44 59.25
CA GLU A 258 -15.90 -38.12 60.33
C GLU A 258 -16.18 -37.50 61.72
N ASN A 259 -16.30 -36.16 61.79
CA ASN A 259 -16.58 -35.37 63.00
C ASN A 259 -15.51 -35.47 64.12
N ILE A 260 -15.47 -36.62 64.80
CA ILE A 260 -14.55 -36.90 65.90
C ILE A 260 -13.82 -38.19 65.54
N SER A 261 -12.50 -38.10 65.45
CA SER A 261 -11.65 -39.25 65.16
C SER A 261 -11.68 -40.30 66.27
N ALA A 262 -11.22 -41.51 65.96
CA ALA A 262 -11.14 -42.60 66.95
C ALA A 262 -10.32 -42.21 68.20
N ALA A 263 -9.22 -41.47 68.02
CA ALA A 263 -8.36 -41.01 69.11
C ALA A 263 -9.01 -39.91 69.97
N GLU A 264 -9.75 -38.99 69.35
CA GLU A 264 -10.49 -37.95 70.07
C GLU A 264 -11.64 -38.56 70.91
N LYS A 265 -12.29 -39.60 70.39
CA LYS A 265 -13.27 -40.38 71.17
C LYS A 265 -12.62 -41.08 72.36
N GLN A 266 -11.50 -41.75 72.15
CA GLN A 266 -10.73 -42.38 73.22
C GLN A 266 -10.27 -41.37 74.29
N THR A 267 -9.98 -40.14 73.89
CA THR A 267 -9.60 -39.06 74.82
C THR A 267 -10.77 -38.71 75.76
N MET A 268 -12.00 -38.61 75.24
CA MET A 268 -13.20 -38.40 76.10
C MET A 268 -13.40 -39.56 77.08
N ASP A 269 -13.20 -40.80 76.64
CA ASP A 269 -13.29 -41.99 77.48
C ASP A 269 -12.20 -42.00 78.57
N MET A 270 -10.99 -41.52 78.25
CA MET A 270 -9.89 -41.35 79.20
C MET A 270 -10.18 -40.25 80.23
N TYR A 271 -10.73 -39.10 79.83
CA TYR A 271 -11.17 -38.07 80.78
C TYR A 271 -12.27 -38.58 81.71
N LEU A 272 -13.24 -39.33 81.17
CA LEU A 272 -14.29 -39.94 81.97
C LEU A 272 -13.73 -40.94 82.99
N SER A 273 -12.86 -41.86 82.55
CA SER A 273 -12.23 -42.82 83.45
C SER A 273 -11.32 -42.16 84.50
N SER A 274 -10.59 -41.08 84.15
CA SER A 274 -9.80 -40.29 85.10
C SER A 274 -10.64 -39.62 86.18
N SER A 275 -11.79 -39.05 85.81
CA SER A 275 -12.74 -38.48 86.78
C SER A 275 -13.26 -39.55 87.73
N VAL A 276 -13.67 -40.71 87.20
CA VAL A 276 -14.18 -41.83 88.01
C VAL A 276 -13.10 -42.33 88.98
N MET A 277 -11.88 -42.58 88.49
CA MET A 277 -10.76 -43.03 89.33
C MET A 277 -10.43 -42.03 90.44
N SER A 278 -10.46 -40.73 90.16
CA SER A 278 -10.18 -39.68 91.16
C SER A 278 -11.14 -39.76 92.36
N THR A 279 -12.44 -40.00 92.10
CA THR A 279 -13.45 -40.13 93.17
C THR A 279 -13.35 -41.47 93.93
N THR A 280 -12.93 -42.56 93.28
CA THR A 280 -12.80 -43.87 93.95
C THR A 280 -11.63 -43.92 94.94
N SER A 281 -10.67 -42.99 94.85
CA SER A 281 -9.53 -42.92 95.76
C SER A 281 -9.89 -42.35 97.15
N ASP A 282 -11.02 -41.64 97.28
CA ASP A 282 -11.49 -41.06 98.55
C ASP A 282 -11.69 -42.13 99.64
N ALA A 283 -12.21 -43.31 99.26
CA ALA A 283 -12.40 -44.43 100.17
C ALA A 283 -11.07 -44.97 100.73
N LEU A 284 -9.97 -44.84 99.97
CA LEU A 284 -8.64 -45.28 100.38
C LEU A 284 -7.96 -44.26 101.31
N TYR A 285 -8.19 -42.96 101.11
CA TYR A 285 -7.68 -41.91 102.01
C TYR A 285 -8.37 -41.91 103.38
N MET A 286 -9.55 -42.52 103.50
CA MET A 286 -10.19 -42.81 104.79
C MET A 286 -9.43 -43.85 105.63
N ALA A 287 -8.35 -44.47 105.11
CA ALA A 287 -7.37 -45.21 105.91
C ALA A 287 -6.68 -44.35 106.99
N ALA A 288 -6.88 -43.02 106.98
CA ALA A 288 -6.55 -42.15 108.11
C ALA A 288 -7.23 -42.59 109.44
N ALA A 289 -8.31 -43.37 109.40
CA ALA A 289 -8.89 -44.01 110.57
C ALA A 289 -7.93 -45.03 111.22
N ALA A 290 -7.07 -45.70 110.44
CA ALA A 290 -6.03 -46.58 110.95
C ALA A 290 -4.87 -45.80 111.59
N ASP A 291 -4.55 -44.62 111.05
CA ASP A 291 -3.53 -43.68 111.61
C ASP A 291 -3.96 -43.03 112.96
N MET A 292 -5.22 -43.23 113.38
CA MET A 292 -5.73 -42.80 114.69
C MET A 292 -5.36 -43.79 115.80
N ALA A 293 -5.03 -45.03 115.47
CA ALA A 293 -4.51 -45.98 116.43
C ALA A 293 -3.11 -45.53 116.90
N PRO A 294 -2.79 -45.63 118.20
CA PRO A 294 -1.45 -45.35 118.69
C PRO A 294 -0.45 -46.33 118.05
N ASN A 295 0.74 -45.84 117.69
CA ASN A 295 1.80 -46.63 117.07
C ASN A 295 3.11 -46.62 117.88
N VAL A 296 3.13 -45.92 119.03
CA VAL A 296 4.21 -45.94 120.02
C VAL A 296 3.66 -46.56 121.31
N PHE A 297 4.32 -47.62 121.79
CA PHE A 297 3.92 -48.39 122.97
C PHE A 297 5.11 -48.61 123.91
N GLY A 298 4.84 -48.78 125.22
CA GLY A 298 5.85 -48.96 126.26
C GLY A 298 5.68 -47.92 127.38
N VAL A 299 6.79 -47.38 127.91
CA VAL A 299 6.74 -46.32 128.94
C VAL A 299 6.20 -44.99 128.43
N ALA A 300 6.18 -44.78 127.11
CA ALA A 300 5.42 -43.73 126.45
C ALA A 300 4.37 -44.38 125.54
N VAL A 301 3.11 -43.98 125.70
CA VAL A 301 1.97 -44.42 124.89
C VAL A 301 1.45 -43.24 124.09
N GLY A 302 1.38 -43.38 122.76
CA GLY A 302 0.88 -42.32 121.90
C GLY A 302 1.23 -42.50 120.42
N GLY A 303 1.33 -41.38 119.70
CA GLY A 303 1.68 -41.36 118.27
C GLY A 303 0.48 -41.27 117.31
N SER A 304 -0.75 -41.27 117.82
CA SER A 304 -1.97 -41.06 117.02
C SER A 304 -1.96 -39.71 116.30
N ARG A 305 -2.39 -39.70 115.04
CA ARG A 305 -2.47 -38.48 114.23
C ARG A 305 -3.87 -37.85 114.29
N TRP A 306 -4.12 -37.00 115.30
CA TRP A 306 -5.42 -36.32 115.48
C TRP A 306 -5.86 -35.44 114.28
N GLY A 307 -4.89 -34.92 113.52
CA GLY A 307 -5.16 -34.21 112.26
C GLY A 307 -5.44 -35.11 111.06
N GLY A 308 -5.35 -36.43 111.20
CA GLY A 308 -5.49 -37.42 110.12
C GLY A 308 -6.86 -37.40 109.46
N ILE A 309 -7.95 -37.43 110.26
CA ILE A 309 -9.33 -37.41 109.74
C ILE A 309 -9.66 -36.08 109.04
N PRO A 310 -9.44 -34.88 109.64
CA PRO A 310 -9.67 -33.61 108.95
C PRO A 310 -8.83 -33.46 107.67
N LYS A 311 -7.58 -33.97 107.68
CA LYS A 311 -6.71 -33.98 106.50
C LYS A 311 -7.23 -34.92 105.40
N ALA A 312 -7.74 -36.10 105.74
CA ALA A 312 -8.37 -37.01 104.79
C ALA A 312 -9.63 -36.42 104.14
N ILE A 313 -10.47 -35.74 104.94
CA ILE A 313 -11.64 -35.00 104.42
C ILE A 313 -11.20 -33.87 103.48
N GLY A 314 -10.17 -33.09 103.85
CA GLY A 314 -9.62 -32.04 102.99
C GLY A 314 -9.03 -32.57 101.68
N ILE A 315 -8.35 -33.72 101.72
CA ILE A 315 -7.86 -34.42 100.52
C ILE A 315 -9.04 -34.89 99.66
N GLY A 316 -10.08 -35.47 100.25
CA GLY A 316 -11.29 -35.91 99.53
C GLY A 316 -12.04 -34.75 98.85
N ILE A 317 -12.21 -33.62 99.54
CA ILE A 317 -12.79 -32.41 98.91
C ILE A 317 -11.90 -31.91 97.75
N GLY A 318 -10.57 -31.95 97.91
CA GLY A 318 -9.62 -31.61 96.85
C GLY A 318 -9.69 -32.56 95.64
N LEU A 319 -9.89 -33.86 95.86
CA LEU A 319 -10.06 -34.88 94.83
C LEU A 319 -11.42 -34.74 94.11
N ALA A 320 -12.50 -34.49 94.85
CA ALA A 320 -13.82 -34.21 94.28
C ALA A 320 -13.82 -32.94 93.41
N ALA A 321 -13.18 -31.86 93.89
CA ALA A 321 -12.98 -30.65 93.09
C ALA A 321 -12.14 -30.92 91.82
N SER A 322 -11.12 -31.77 91.93
CA SER A 322 -10.30 -32.19 90.78
C SER A 322 -11.12 -33.03 89.78
N ALA A 323 -11.98 -33.94 90.24
CA ALA A 323 -12.87 -34.72 89.39
C ALA A 323 -13.91 -33.85 88.66
N ILE A 324 -14.49 -32.86 89.35
CA ILE A 324 -15.40 -31.86 88.75
C ILE A 324 -14.66 -31.05 87.68
N LYS A 325 -13.40 -30.67 87.93
CA LYS A 325 -12.58 -29.98 86.93
C LYS A 325 -12.30 -30.86 85.70
N ILE A 326 -11.93 -32.13 85.89
CA ILE A 326 -11.67 -33.09 84.80
C ILE A 326 -12.91 -33.28 83.92
N THR A 327 -14.10 -33.36 84.52
CA THR A 327 -15.36 -33.46 83.76
C THR A 327 -15.73 -32.16 83.05
N ALA A 328 -15.52 -31.00 83.69
CA ALA A 328 -15.68 -29.70 83.04
C ALA A 328 -14.75 -29.54 81.82
N ASP A 329 -13.49 -29.99 81.95
CA ASP A 329 -12.52 -30.00 80.84
C ASP A 329 -12.96 -30.95 79.72
N ASN A 330 -13.50 -32.14 80.06
CA ASN A 330 -14.08 -33.07 79.07
C ASN A 330 -15.26 -32.45 78.30
N ILE A 331 -16.18 -31.80 79.02
CA ILE A 331 -17.33 -31.10 78.42
C ILE A 331 -16.84 -29.97 77.51
N SER A 332 -15.93 -29.12 78.01
CA SER A 332 -15.33 -28.02 77.25
C SER A 332 -14.65 -28.52 75.97
N GLN A 333 -13.93 -29.64 76.04
CA GLN A 333 -13.27 -30.24 74.89
C GLN A 333 -14.29 -30.79 73.86
N SER A 334 -15.36 -31.43 74.33
CA SER A 334 -16.46 -31.88 73.45
C SER A 334 -17.21 -30.71 72.78
N GLU A 335 -17.39 -29.59 73.49
CA GLU A 335 -17.99 -28.36 72.95
C GLU A 335 -17.09 -27.71 71.89
N ALA A 336 -15.78 -27.67 72.14
CA ALA A 336 -14.81 -27.15 71.18
C ALA A 336 -14.82 -27.95 69.87
N TRP A 337 -14.89 -29.28 69.93
CA TRP A 337 -15.00 -30.12 68.74
C TRP A 337 -16.35 -29.96 68.03
N ARG A 338 -17.44 -29.75 68.78
CA ARG A 338 -18.73 -29.43 68.17
C ARG A 338 -18.70 -28.09 67.43
N ARG A 339 -18.10 -27.05 68.01
CA ARG A 339 -17.91 -25.74 67.36
C ARG A 339 -17.00 -25.87 66.13
N ARG A 340 -15.94 -26.67 66.21
CA ARG A 340 -15.08 -27.01 65.06
C ARG A 340 -15.89 -27.67 63.94
N ARG A 341 -16.80 -28.60 64.26
CA ARG A 341 -17.67 -29.24 63.28
C ARG A 341 -18.65 -28.26 62.64
N GLN A 342 -19.21 -27.32 63.42
CA GLN A 342 -20.05 -26.24 62.89
C GLN A 342 -19.28 -25.34 61.91
N GLU A 343 -18.02 -25.01 62.22
CA GLU A 343 -17.15 -24.27 61.30
C GLU A 343 -16.90 -25.08 60.02
N TRP A 344 -16.60 -26.38 60.12
CA TRP A 344 -16.48 -27.24 58.95
C TRP A 344 -17.75 -27.32 58.11
N GLU A 345 -18.92 -27.29 58.74
CA GLU A 345 -20.20 -27.24 58.03
C GLU A 345 -20.35 -25.95 57.22
N ILE A 346 -20.02 -24.80 57.81
CA ILE A 346 -20.04 -23.51 57.14
C ILE A 346 -19.08 -23.53 55.95
N GLN A 347 -17.84 -24.00 56.14
CA GLN A 347 -16.84 -24.04 55.06
C GLN A 347 -17.21 -25.03 53.94
N LYS A 348 -17.80 -26.18 54.29
CA LYS A 348 -18.35 -27.13 53.31
C LYS A 348 -19.45 -26.48 52.48
N ASN A 349 -20.40 -25.79 53.12
CA ASN A 349 -21.51 -25.13 52.42
C ASN A 349 -21.05 -23.94 51.57
N ASN A 350 -20.05 -23.18 52.03
CA ASN A 350 -19.40 -22.13 51.25
C ASN A 350 -18.77 -22.70 49.97
N ALA A 351 -17.99 -23.78 50.11
CA ALA A 351 -17.35 -24.43 48.96
C ALA A 351 -18.37 -25.06 47.99
N ASP A 352 -19.47 -25.65 48.49
CA ASP A 352 -20.56 -26.17 47.65
C ASP A 352 -21.24 -25.06 46.84
N SER A 353 -21.51 -23.92 47.48
CA SER A 353 -22.08 -22.75 46.81
C SER A 353 -21.10 -22.15 45.79
N GLU A 354 -19.80 -22.13 46.10
CA GLU A 354 -18.76 -21.65 45.18
C GLU A 354 -18.65 -22.54 43.93
N VAL A 355 -18.72 -23.87 44.08
CA VAL A 355 -18.78 -24.79 42.93
C VAL A 355 -19.99 -24.48 42.04
N LYS A 356 -21.17 -24.32 42.63
CA LYS A 356 -22.41 -24.00 41.89
C LYS A 356 -22.32 -22.64 41.18
N GLN A 357 -21.70 -21.65 41.82
CA GLN A 357 -21.47 -20.34 41.21
C GLN A 357 -20.55 -20.43 39.99
N ILE A 358 -19.45 -21.18 40.09
CA ILE A 358 -18.51 -21.37 38.98
C ILE A 358 -19.15 -22.18 37.86
N ASP A 359 -19.99 -23.17 38.18
CA ASP A 359 -20.76 -23.92 37.19
C ASP A 359 -21.70 -22.99 36.40
N ALA A 360 -22.41 -22.07 37.06
CA ALA A 360 -23.23 -21.06 36.38
C ALA A 360 -22.39 -20.08 35.53
N GLN A 361 -21.17 -19.73 35.98
CA GLN A 361 -20.24 -18.91 35.18
C GLN A 361 -19.74 -19.64 33.93
N LEU A 362 -19.47 -20.95 34.02
CA LEU A 362 -19.10 -21.78 32.88
C LEU A 362 -20.24 -21.90 31.86
N GLU A 363 -21.48 -22.01 32.32
CA GLU A 363 -22.67 -21.96 31.46
C GLU A 363 -22.79 -20.60 30.75
N ALA A 364 -22.64 -19.49 31.49
CA ALA A 364 -22.65 -18.15 30.91
C ALA A 364 -21.51 -17.95 29.89
N LEU A 365 -20.31 -18.47 30.18
CA LEU A 365 -19.18 -18.45 29.24
C LEU A 365 -19.47 -19.28 27.99
N THR A 366 -20.17 -20.41 28.11
CA THR A 366 -20.58 -21.22 26.96
C THR A 366 -21.52 -20.43 26.04
N VAL A 367 -22.48 -19.70 26.62
CA VAL A 367 -23.36 -18.79 25.85
C VAL A 367 -22.55 -17.69 25.16
N ARG A 368 -21.58 -17.07 25.87
CA ARG A 368 -20.70 -16.04 25.30
C ARG A 368 -19.85 -16.59 24.14
N ARG A 369 -19.37 -17.82 24.26
CA ARG A 369 -18.63 -18.52 23.20
C ARG A 369 -19.50 -18.73 21.97
N THR A 370 -20.72 -19.26 22.13
CA THR A 370 -21.67 -19.42 21.03
C THR A 370 -22.00 -18.08 20.35
N ALA A 371 -22.21 -17.01 21.11
CA ALA A 371 -22.43 -15.67 20.54
C ALA A 371 -21.22 -15.18 19.73
N THR A 372 -19.99 -15.47 20.19
CA THR A 372 -18.75 -15.10 19.50
C THR A 372 -18.53 -15.94 18.24
N GLU A 373 -18.96 -17.20 18.24
CA GLU A 373 -18.99 -18.06 17.04
C GLU A 373 -19.98 -17.53 16.01
N MET A 374 -21.18 -17.11 16.43
CA MET A 374 -22.14 -16.44 15.54
C MET A 374 -21.59 -15.12 14.99
N GLN A 375 -20.82 -14.36 15.78
CA GLN A 375 -20.13 -13.17 15.31
C GLN A 375 -19.06 -13.52 14.26
N ARG A 376 -18.36 -14.65 14.39
CA ARG A 376 -17.42 -15.14 13.37
C ARG A 376 -18.15 -15.49 12.08
N GLU A 377 -19.24 -16.24 12.17
CA GLU A 377 -20.10 -16.57 11.02
C GLU A 377 -20.64 -15.30 10.33
N HIS A 378 -20.99 -14.27 11.11
CA HIS A 378 -21.39 -12.97 10.57
C HIS A 378 -20.26 -12.30 9.77
N LEU A 379 -19.02 -12.35 10.27
CA LEU A 379 -17.84 -11.83 9.55
C LEU A 379 -17.52 -12.65 8.30
N GLU A 380 -17.67 -13.98 8.34
CA GLU A 380 -17.53 -14.87 7.18
C GLU A 380 -18.57 -14.52 6.10
N LEU A 381 -19.81 -14.23 6.50
CA LEU A 381 -20.84 -13.75 5.60
C LEU A 381 -20.48 -12.38 5.00
N GLN A 382 -19.96 -11.44 5.80
CA GLN A 382 -19.48 -10.14 5.29
C GLN A 382 -18.31 -10.30 4.31
N GLN A 383 -17.41 -11.25 4.55
CA GLN A 383 -16.33 -11.60 3.62
C GLN A 383 -16.91 -12.11 2.30
N ALA A 384 -17.87 -13.04 2.35
CA ALA A 384 -18.54 -13.57 1.17
C ALA A 384 -19.29 -12.46 0.39
N GLN A 385 -19.93 -11.52 1.10
CA GLN A 385 -20.57 -10.36 0.48
C GLN A 385 -19.56 -9.42 -0.18
N THR A 386 -18.43 -9.14 0.47
CA THR A 386 -17.35 -8.32 -0.09
C THR A 386 -16.77 -8.98 -1.34
N GLN A 387 -16.55 -10.30 -1.32
CA GLN A 387 -16.14 -11.06 -2.49
C GLN A 387 -17.17 -11.00 -3.62
N ALA A 388 -18.46 -11.11 -3.31
CA ALA A 388 -19.52 -10.98 -4.30
C ALA A 388 -19.58 -9.57 -4.92
N GLN A 389 -19.32 -8.52 -4.14
CA GLN A 389 -19.20 -7.14 -4.64
C GLN A 389 -18.00 -6.98 -5.57
N LEU A 390 -16.84 -7.53 -5.20
CA LEU A 390 -15.65 -7.51 -6.04
C LEU A 390 -15.89 -8.28 -7.35
N GLU A 391 -16.46 -9.48 -7.29
CA GLU A 391 -16.82 -10.26 -8.47
C GLU A 391 -17.80 -9.50 -9.36
N PHE A 392 -18.77 -8.80 -8.78
CA PHE A 392 -19.69 -7.96 -9.53
C PHE A 392 -18.96 -6.81 -10.24
N LEU A 393 -18.06 -6.08 -9.56
CA LEU A 393 -17.28 -5.00 -10.18
C LEU A 393 -16.37 -5.51 -11.31
N GLN A 394 -15.83 -6.72 -11.19
CA GLN A 394 -15.01 -7.34 -12.22
C GLN A 394 -15.85 -7.82 -13.42
N ARG A 395 -17.03 -8.40 -13.17
CA ARG A 395 -17.89 -8.99 -14.21
C ARG A 395 -18.84 -8.00 -14.89
N LYS A 396 -19.19 -6.88 -14.25
CA LYS A 396 -20.10 -5.89 -14.87
C LYS A 396 -19.50 -5.37 -16.17
N PHE A 397 -20.37 -5.05 -17.14
CA PHE A 397 -19.94 -4.58 -18.44
C PHE A 397 -19.15 -3.26 -18.36
N SER A 398 -19.64 -2.30 -17.58
CA SER A 398 -18.99 -0.99 -17.37
C SER A 398 -17.89 -1.06 -16.30
N ASN A 399 -16.96 -2.01 -16.44
CA ASN A 399 -15.81 -2.15 -15.55
C ASN A 399 -14.62 -1.28 -16.00
N LYS A 400 -13.55 -1.28 -15.19
CA LYS A 400 -12.29 -0.60 -15.49
C LYS A 400 -11.71 -0.95 -16.86
N ALA A 401 -11.80 -2.22 -17.28
CA ALA A 401 -11.25 -2.68 -18.55
C ALA A 401 -11.96 -2.06 -19.76
N LEU A 402 -13.30 -1.95 -19.72
CA LEU A 402 -14.07 -1.27 -20.76
C LEU A 402 -13.64 0.19 -20.92
N TYR A 403 -13.59 0.94 -19.81
CA TYR A 403 -13.23 2.35 -19.86
C TYR A 403 -11.77 2.57 -20.27
N SER A 404 -10.86 1.68 -19.86
CA SER A 404 -9.46 1.68 -20.34
C SER A 404 -9.40 1.52 -21.87
N TRP A 405 -10.15 0.57 -22.42
CA TRP A 405 -10.24 0.36 -23.87
C TRP A 405 -10.86 1.57 -24.60
N LEU A 406 -11.99 2.08 -24.09
CA LEU A 406 -12.68 3.25 -24.68
C LEU A 406 -11.79 4.49 -24.66
N ARG A 407 -11.13 4.79 -23.54
CA ARG A 407 -10.16 5.88 -23.41
C ARG A 407 -9.02 5.70 -24.41
N GLY A 408 -8.39 4.53 -24.48
CA GLY A 408 -7.28 4.27 -25.40
C GLY A 408 -7.69 4.45 -26.86
N ARG A 409 -8.86 3.93 -27.24
CA ARG A 409 -9.40 4.07 -28.59
C ARG A 409 -9.75 5.52 -28.93
N LEU A 410 -10.42 6.24 -28.02
CA LEU A 410 -10.81 7.63 -28.25
C LEU A 410 -9.61 8.57 -28.23
N ALA A 411 -8.61 8.35 -27.38
CA ALA A 411 -7.36 9.12 -27.38
C ALA A 411 -6.63 9.02 -28.72
N ALA A 412 -6.58 7.82 -29.32
CA ALA A 412 -5.98 7.62 -30.64
C ALA A 412 -6.77 8.34 -31.75
N ILE A 413 -8.10 8.32 -31.70
CA ILE A 413 -8.96 9.07 -32.63
C ILE A 413 -8.75 10.57 -32.45
N TYR A 414 -8.81 11.05 -31.21
CA TYR A 414 -8.68 12.46 -30.83
C TYR A 414 -7.33 13.04 -31.28
N TYR A 415 -6.23 12.33 -31.05
CA TYR A 415 -4.89 12.76 -31.47
C TYR A 415 -4.78 12.95 -32.99
N ARG A 416 -5.31 12.02 -33.78
CA ARG A 416 -5.29 12.11 -35.25
C ARG A 416 -6.29 13.14 -35.77
N PHE A 417 -7.43 13.30 -35.11
CA PHE A 417 -8.45 14.27 -35.47
C PHE A 417 -7.98 15.71 -35.18
N TYR A 418 -7.16 15.91 -34.15
CA TYR A 418 -6.47 17.17 -33.92
C TYR A 418 -5.61 17.56 -35.12
N ASP A 419 -4.85 16.62 -35.72
CA ASP A 419 -3.99 16.93 -36.88
C ASP A 419 -4.81 17.39 -38.08
N LEU A 420 -5.94 16.74 -38.34
CA LEU A 420 -6.88 17.14 -39.40
C LEU A 420 -7.47 18.54 -39.15
N THR A 421 -7.84 18.81 -37.90
CA THR A 421 -8.44 20.08 -37.49
C THR A 421 -7.42 21.22 -37.57
N ALA A 422 -6.21 21.01 -37.05
CA ALA A 422 -5.12 21.97 -37.13
C ALA A 422 -4.75 22.28 -38.59
N ALA A 423 -4.68 21.27 -39.45
CA ALA A 423 -4.47 21.48 -40.89
C ALA A 423 -5.60 22.31 -41.52
N ARG A 424 -6.87 22.10 -41.13
CA ARG A 424 -8.01 22.89 -41.61
C ARG A 424 -7.98 24.34 -41.11
N CYS A 425 -7.53 24.57 -39.88
CA CYS A 425 -7.31 25.92 -39.37
C CYS A 425 -6.20 26.64 -40.14
N MET A 426 -5.09 25.95 -40.44
CA MET A 426 -4.00 26.48 -41.27
C MET A 426 -4.47 26.78 -42.71
N MET A 427 -5.38 25.97 -43.27
CA MET A 427 -6.04 26.26 -44.55
C MET A 427 -6.85 27.55 -44.48
N ALA A 428 -7.67 27.74 -43.44
CA ALA A 428 -8.44 28.98 -43.26
C ALA A 428 -7.52 30.21 -43.13
N GLU A 429 -6.40 30.10 -42.42
CA GLU A 429 -5.37 31.14 -42.32
C GLU A 429 -4.71 31.44 -43.68
N ALA A 430 -4.40 30.42 -44.47
CA ALA A 430 -3.87 30.61 -45.82
C ALA A 430 -4.88 31.30 -46.75
N ALA A 431 -6.17 30.98 -46.63
CA ALA A 431 -7.23 31.68 -47.37
C ALA A 431 -7.40 33.13 -46.91
N TYR A 432 -7.30 33.41 -45.61
CA TYR A 432 -7.29 34.77 -45.05
C TYR A 432 -6.13 35.57 -45.62
N ALA A 433 -4.91 35.03 -45.54
CA ALA A 433 -3.71 35.69 -46.03
C ALA A 433 -3.78 35.93 -47.53
N TRP A 434 -4.30 34.97 -48.30
CA TRP A 434 -4.50 35.14 -49.73
C TRP A 434 -5.52 36.22 -50.06
N GLN A 435 -6.65 36.29 -49.36
CA GLN A 435 -7.72 37.25 -49.66
C GLN A 435 -7.37 38.68 -49.22
N THR A 436 -6.74 38.84 -48.05
CA THR A 436 -6.39 40.15 -47.49
C THR A 436 -5.06 40.70 -47.99
N GLY A 437 -4.12 39.82 -48.35
CA GLY A 437 -2.73 40.19 -48.60
C GLY A 437 -1.92 40.40 -47.32
N GLU A 438 -2.50 40.18 -46.13
CA GLU A 438 -1.80 40.22 -44.85
C GLU A 438 -1.09 38.90 -44.55
N THR A 439 0.05 38.96 -43.88
CA THR A 439 0.84 37.79 -43.47
C THR A 439 0.80 37.53 -41.96
N THR A 440 -0.11 38.21 -41.24
CA THR A 440 -0.33 38.03 -39.81
C THR A 440 -0.75 36.61 -39.49
N ARG A 441 -0.14 35.99 -38.48
CA ARG A 441 -0.50 34.65 -38.00
C ARG A 441 -1.46 34.71 -36.83
N TYR A 442 -2.58 34.01 -36.96
CA TYR A 442 -3.60 33.82 -35.93
C TYR A 442 -3.53 32.42 -35.31
N ILE A 443 -3.23 31.39 -36.11
CA ILE A 443 -3.12 30.01 -35.60
C ILE A 443 -1.77 29.83 -34.91
N LYS A 444 -1.79 29.70 -33.59
CA LYS A 444 -0.58 29.66 -32.75
C LYS A 444 -0.24 28.21 -32.36
N PRO A 445 1.05 27.85 -32.22
CA PRO A 445 1.45 26.56 -31.66
C PRO A 445 1.04 26.48 -30.19
N GLY A 446 0.96 25.26 -29.65
CA GLY A 446 0.64 25.05 -28.23
C GLY A 446 -0.83 24.75 -27.93
N ALA A 447 -1.71 24.65 -28.94
CA ALA A 447 -3.08 24.17 -28.74
C ALA A 447 -3.10 22.73 -28.19
N TRP A 448 -2.21 21.85 -28.68
CA TRP A 448 -2.03 20.52 -28.11
C TRP A 448 -0.95 20.52 -27.02
N GLN A 449 -1.34 20.21 -25.79
CA GLN A 449 -0.44 20.02 -24.65
C GLN A 449 -0.41 18.55 -24.22
N SER A 450 0.76 17.91 -24.30
CA SER A 450 0.87 16.47 -24.02
C SER A 450 0.70 16.14 -22.53
N SER A 451 1.00 17.08 -21.62
CA SER A 451 0.75 16.92 -20.17
C SER A 451 -0.72 16.68 -19.84
N ASN A 452 -1.63 17.24 -20.64
CA ASN A 452 -3.07 17.18 -20.44
C ASN A 452 -3.74 16.23 -21.45
N ALA A 453 -2.96 15.33 -22.07
CA ALA A 453 -3.43 14.46 -23.16
C ALA A 453 -4.08 15.22 -24.34
N GLY A 454 -3.70 16.49 -24.56
CA GLY A 454 -4.26 17.35 -25.59
C GLY A 454 -5.66 17.88 -25.33
N LEU A 455 -6.22 17.70 -24.13
CA LEU A 455 -7.52 18.27 -23.77
C LEU A 455 -7.50 19.80 -23.95
N MET A 456 -8.67 20.37 -24.28
CA MET A 456 -8.89 21.79 -24.60
C MET A 456 -8.22 22.32 -25.88
N ALA A 457 -7.71 21.44 -26.75
CA ALA A 457 -7.13 21.86 -28.01
C ALA A 457 -8.15 22.51 -28.96
N GLY A 458 -9.40 22.04 -28.96
CA GLY A 458 -10.48 22.59 -29.80
C GLY A 458 -10.86 24.01 -29.42
N GLU A 459 -10.95 24.28 -28.12
CA GLU A 459 -11.25 25.58 -27.54
C GLU A 459 -10.18 26.62 -27.93
N SER A 460 -8.90 26.23 -27.83
CA SER A 460 -7.77 27.08 -28.24
C SER A 460 -7.79 27.40 -29.73
N LEU A 461 -8.02 26.39 -30.58
CA LEU A 461 -8.12 26.59 -32.03
C LEU A 461 -9.34 27.43 -32.41
N LEU A 462 -10.50 27.21 -31.78
CA LEU A 462 -11.71 27.99 -32.03
C LEU A 462 -11.53 29.46 -31.64
N LEU A 463 -10.83 29.74 -30.54
CA LEU A 463 -10.46 31.11 -30.16
C LEU A 463 -9.62 31.77 -31.26
N ASN A 464 -8.61 31.07 -31.80
CA ASN A 464 -7.79 31.61 -32.88
C ASN A 464 -8.61 31.86 -34.17
N LEU A 465 -9.56 30.97 -34.49
CA LEU A 465 -10.47 31.17 -35.62
C LEU A 465 -11.38 32.40 -35.41
N ALA A 466 -11.88 32.63 -34.19
CA ALA A 466 -12.70 33.79 -33.86
C ALA A 466 -11.89 35.11 -33.91
N GLU A 467 -10.63 35.10 -33.44
CA GLU A 467 -9.71 36.25 -33.59
C GLU A 467 -9.52 36.61 -35.08
N MET A 468 -9.30 35.60 -35.92
CA MET A 468 -9.11 35.76 -37.35
C MET A 468 -10.39 36.24 -38.07
N GLU A 469 -11.55 35.70 -37.72
CA GLU A 469 -12.84 36.17 -38.25
C GLU A 469 -13.10 37.63 -37.89
N GLN A 470 -12.84 38.01 -36.63
CA GLN A 470 -13.01 39.40 -36.20
C GLN A 470 -12.08 40.35 -36.96
N ALA A 471 -10.85 39.93 -37.24
CA ALA A 471 -9.92 40.69 -38.08
C ALA A 471 -10.45 40.83 -39.51
N TRP A 472 -10.95 39.73 -40.09
CA TRP A 472 -11.55 39.75 -41.42
C TRP A 472 -12.75 40.69 -41.50
N LEU A 473 -13.65 40.68 -40.52
CA LEU A 473 -14.83 41.56 -40.48
C LEU A 473 -14.45 43.05 -40.35
N LYS A 474 -13.32 43.37 -39.70
CA LYS A 474 -12.79 44.75 -39.63
C LYS A 474 -12.13 45.18 -40.92
N TRP A 475 -11.46 44.25 -41.60
CA TRP A 475 -10.79 44.50 -42.88
C TRP A 475 -11.79 44.54 -44.05
N ASP A 476 -12.85 43.73 -44.02
CA ASP A 476 -13.76 43.62 -45.14
C ASP A 476 -14.70 44.82 -45.24
N HIS A 477 -14.59 45.51 -46.37
CA HIS A 477 -15.48 46.58 -46.78
C HIS A 477 -15.70 46.51 -48.29
N ARG A 478 -16.65 47.30 -48.80
CA ARG A 478 -16.90 47.38 -50.25
C ARG A 478 -15.62 47.78 -50.98
N ALA A 479 -15.27 47.02 -52.01
CA ALA A 479 -14.18 47.34 -52.93
C ALA A 479 -14.73 48.12 -54.14
N LEU A 480 -13.88 48.93 -54.78
CA LEU A 480 -14.21 49.49 -56.08
C LEU A 480 -13.93 48.42 -57.15
N GLU A 481 -14.95 48.07 -57.93
CA GLU A 481 -14.88 47.05 -58.97
C GLU A 481 -14.68 47.72 -60.33
N VAL A 482 -13.59 47.40 -61.02
CA VAL A 482 -13.22 48.05 -62.29
C VAL A 482 -12.99 46.99 -63.36
N THR A 483 -13.50 47.25 -64.57
CA THR A 483 -13.17 46.44 -65.76
C THR A 483 -12.27 47.26 -66.69
N ARG A 484 -11.12 46.71 -67.07
CA ARG A 484 -10.24 47.27 -68.09
C ARG A 484 -10.17 46.35 -69.30
N THR A 485 -10.62 46.86 -70.44
CA THR A 485 -10.48 46.18 -71.73
C THR A 485 -9.11 46.48 -72.33
N VAL A 486 -8.34 45.44 -72.63
CA VAL A 486 -6.98 45.50 -73.16
C VAL A 486 -6.97 44.87 -74.54
N SER A 487 -6.65 45.68 -75.56
CA SER A 487 -6.40 45.22 -76.93
C SER A 487 -4.91 44.90 -77.07
N LEU A 488 -4.57 43.64 -77.36
CA LEU A 488 -3.17 43.26 -77.54
C LEU A 488 -2.57 43.86 -78.82
N ALA A 489 -3.36 44.10 -79.88
CA ALA A 489 -2.88 44.83 -81.06
C ALA A 489 -2.42 46.26 -80.69
N LYS A 490 -3.10 46.92 -79.75
CA LYS A 490 -2.66 48.24 -79.24
C LYS A 490 -1.44 48.13 -78.35
N VAL A 491 -1.40 47.13 -77.47
CA VAL A 491 -0.29 46.90 -76.55
C VAL A 491 1.01 46.55 -77.31
N TYR A 492 0.94 45.65 -78.29
CA TYR A 492 2.10 45.25 -79.10
C TYR A 492 2.65 46.37 -79.98
N LYS A 493 1.83 47.33 -80.42
CA LYS A 493 2.30 48.55 -81.10
C LYS A 493 3.03 49.53 -80.16
N GLY A 494 2.75 49.47 -78.87
CA GLY A 494 3.30 50.37 -77.85
C GLY A 494 4.56 49.89 -77.15
N TYR A 495 5.06 48.69 -77.49
CA TYR A 495 6.34 48.18 -76.96
C TYR A 495 7.55 48.74 -77.70
N ASP A 496 8.73 48.65 -77.08
CA ASP A 496 10.01 49.11 -77.63
C ASP A 496 10.31 48.51 -79.01
N THR A 497 9.81 47.30 -79.28
CA THR A 497 9.76 46.67 -80.59
C THR A 497 8.31 46.50 -81.05
N PRO A 498 7.76 47.44 -81.84
CA PRO A 498 6.37 47.39 -82.28
C PRO A 498 6.10 46.14 -83.13
N VAL A 499 5.09 45.36 -82.75
CA VAL A 499 4.64 44.20 -83.52
C VAL A 499 3.21 44.42 -83.99
N ASN A 500 2.98 44.32 -85.30
CA ASN A 500 1.63 44.24 -85.84
C ASN A 500 1.11 42.81 -85.66
N LEU A 501 0.08 42.65 -84.81
CA LEU A 501 -0.44 41.35 -84.39
C LEU A 501 -0.87 40.49 -85.58
N ALA A 502 -1.69 41.01 -86.50
CA ALA A 502 -2.24 40.24 -87.62
C ALA A 502 -1.15 39.81 -88.62
N GLU A 503 -0.24 40.72 -88.99
CA GLU A 503 0.88 40.43 -89.89
C GLU A 503 1.83 39.39 -89.28
N LYS A 504 2.15 39.55 -87.99
CA LYS A 504 3.07 38.64 -87.31
C LYS A 504 2.49 37.25 -87.14
N ILE A 505 1.18 37.12 -86.84
CA ILE A 505 0.50 35.82 -86.80
C ILE A 505 0.53 35.16 -88.19
N ALA A 506 0.20 35.90 -89.25
CA ALA A 506 0.23 35.38 -90.62
C ALA A 506 1.63 34.90 -91.04
N ASP A 507 2.69 35.58 -90.61
CA ASP A 507 4.06 35.16 -90.87
C ASP A 507 4.49 33.95 -90.04
N LEU A 508 4.10 33.89 -88.76
CA LEU A 508 4.39 32.75 -87.89
C LEU A 508 3.67 31.46 -88.34
N LEU A 509 2.51 31.58 -89.00
CA LEU A 509 1.76 30.45 -89.57
C LEU A 509 2.31 29.92 -90.90
N LYS A 510 3.28 30.62 -91.51
CA LYS A 510 4.00 30.18 -92.74
C LYS A 510 5.31 29.43 -92.44
N GLY A 511 5.92 29.68 -91.28
CA GLY A 511 7.23 29.11 -90.91
C GLY A 511 7.11 27.80 -90.09
N SER A 512 8.19 27.00 -90.08
CA SER A 512 8.36 25.93 -89.09
C SER A 512 8.80 26.55 -87.75
N GLY A 513 8.09 26.26 -86.65
CA GLY A 513 8.20 26.99 -85.38
C GLY A 513 9.62 27.16 -84.82
N SER A 514 9.90 28.34 -84.24
CA SER A 514 11.17 28.66 -83.56
C SER A 514 11.04 28.33 -82.07
N GLY A 515 11.52 27.16 -81.66
CA GLY A 515 11.07 26.48 -80.44
C GLY A 515 11.40 27.05 -79.07
N ASN A 516 10.89 28.22 -78.68
CA ASN A 516 10.73 28.65 -77.28
C ASN A 516 9.47 29.53 -77.11
N THR A 517 8.85 29.51 -75.94
CA THR A 517 7.79 30.47 -75.57
C THR A 517 8.37 31.89 -75.47
N PRO A 518 7.57 32.96 -75.67
CA PRO A 518 8.10 34.33 -75.68
C PRO A 518 8.57 34.73 -74.27
N ALA A 519 9.76 35.31 -74.15
CA ALA A 519 10.22 35.90 -72.90
C ALA A 519 9.62 37.31 -72.77
N ALA A 520 8.53 37.40 -72.01
CA ALA A 520 7.86 38.60 -71.50
C ALA A 520 6.84 39.35 -72.39
N THR A 521 7.16 39.69 -73.63
CA THR A 521 6.22 40.43 -74.50
C THR A 521 6.44 40.04 -75.95
N GLY A 522 5.46 39.39 -76.59
CA GLY A 522 5.55 39.05 -78.01
C GLY A 522 4.75 37.82 -78.42
N LEU A 523 4.90 37.46 -79.68
CA LEU A 523 4.27 36.30 -80.33
C LEU A 523 5.36 35.32 -80.76
N SER A 524 5.23 34.04 -80.41
CA SER A 524 6.11 32.98 -80.91
C SER A 524 5.33 31.71 -81.24
N MET A 525 5.90 30.90 -82.13
CA MET A 525 5.40 29.57 -82.45
C MET A 525 6.38 28.54 -81.87
N THR A 526 5.92 27.63 -81.02
CA THR A 526 6.75 26.56 -80.48
C THR A 526 7.03 25.49 -81.53
N LYS A 527 8.02 24.62 -81.27
CA LYS A 527 8.35 23.48 -82.15
C LYS A 527 7.18 22.53 -82.34
N ASP A 528 6.31 22.46 -81.34
CA ASP A 528 5.13 21.59 -81.31
C ASP A 528 3.93 22.22 -82.06
N GLY A 529 4.12 23.34 -82.76
CA GLY A 529 3.08 23.97 -83.57
C GLY A 529 2.03 24.74 -82.75
N GLN A 530 2.36 25.17 -81.53
CA GLN A 530 1.47 26.01 -80.71
C GLN A 530 1.88 27.49 -80.80
N LEU A 531 0.90 28.37 -81.04
CA LEU A 531 1.10 29.81 -81.06
C LEU A 531 0.93 30.37 -79.64
N HIS A 532 1.91 31.12 -79.14
CA HIS A 532 1.85 31.77 -77.83
C HIS A 532 1.90 33.29 -77.99
N ALA A 533 0.92 33.98 -77.39
CA ALA A 533 0.91 35.42 -77.17
C ALA A 533 1.23 35.70 -75.69
N ALA A 534 2.32 36.41 -75.43
CA ALA A 534 2.72 36.83 -74.09
C ALA A 534 2.52 38.33 -73.91
N PHE A 535 2.00 38.72 -72.75
CA PHE A 535 1.98 40.11 -72.30
C PHE A 535 2.22 40.20 -70.79
N ASN A 536 2.92 41.25 -70.37
CA ASN A 536 3.26 41.50 -68.97
C ASN A 536 2.22 42.42 -68.32
N LEU A 537 1.74 42.09 -67.12
CA LEU A 537 0.74 42.92 -66.42
C LEU A 537 1.31 44.31 -66.04
N SER A 538 2.58 44.36 -65.60
CA SER A 538 3.23 45.62 -65.20
C SER A 538 3.27 46.62 -66.36
N ALA A 539 3.52 46.14 -67.57
CA ALA A 539 3.58 46.96 -68.79
C ALA A 539 2.21 47.55 -69.19
N LEU A 540 1.10 46.98 -68.70
CA LEU A 540 -0.23 47.55 -68.91
C LEU A 540 -0.43 48.83 -68.07
N ASN A 541 0.39 49.12 -67.07
CA ASN A 541 0.29 50.32 -66.23
C ASN A 541 -1.12 50.48 -65.61
N ILE A 542 -1.73 49.40 -65.12
CA ILE A 542 -3.08 49.40 -64.52
C ILE A 542 -3.12 50.27 -63.25
N MET A 543 -2.01 50.33 -62.50
CA MET A 543 -1.87 51.20 -61.33
C MET A 543 -2.07 52.69 -61.65
N ASN A 544 -1.78 53.13 -62.87
CA ASN A 544 -1.86 54.56 -63.24
C ASN A 544 -3.24 54.97 -63.78
N ASN A 545 -4.21 54.05 -63.92
CA ASN A 545 -5.53 54.39 -64.47
C ASN A 545 -6.42 55.20 -63.52
N TYR A 546 -6.18 55.07 -62.21
CA TYR A 546 -6.93 55.75 -61.15
C TYR A 546 -5.96 56.31 -60.11
N PRO A 547 -6.30 57.40 -59.39
CA PRO A 547 -5.46 57.95 -58.33
C PRO A 547 -5.15 56.92 -57.23
N SER A 548 -3.94 56.98 -56.66
CA SER A 548 -3.51 56.09 -55.57
C SER A 548 -4.24 56.35 -54.24
N THR A 549 -4.93 57.48 -54.10
CA THR A 549 -5.75 57.84 -52.93
C THR A 549 -6.99 56.96 -52.76
N LEU A 550 -7.45 56.30 -53.84
CA LEU A 550 -8.63 55.42 -53.81
C LEU A 550 -8.33 54.02 -53.25
N GLY A 551 -7.05 53.67 -53.11
CA GLY A 551 -6.63 52.35 -52.64
C GLY A 551 -5.25 52.00 -53.18
N LYS A 552 -4.39 51.50 -52.29
CA LYS A 552 -3.01 51.11 -52.61
C LYS A 552 -2.94 49.69 -53.16
N THR A 553 -3.94 48.87 -52.86
CA THR A 553 -3.96 47.47 -53.25
C THR A 553 -4.91 47.28 -54.43
N ARG A 554 -4.40 46.70 -55.52
CA ARG A 554 -5.19 46.44 -56.72
C ARG A 554 -4.96 45.02 -57.19
N ARG A 555 -6.02 44.21 -57.16
CA ARG A 555 -5.93 42.77 -57.41
C ARG A 555 -6.98 42.32 -58.40
N ILE A 556 -6.58 41.45 -59.32
CA ILE A 556 -7.45 40.85 -60.33
C ILE A 556 -8.55 40.06 -59.62
N LYS A 557 -9.78 40.21 -60.11
CA LYS A 557 -10.95 39.45 -59.70
C LYS A 557 -11.31 38.38 -60.72
N GLN A 558 -11.21 38.71 -62.00
CA GLN A 558 -11.53 37.81 -63.12
C GLN A 558 -10.82 38.30 -64.38
N ILE A 559 -10.44 37.39 -65.27
CA ILE A 559 -10.05 37.71 -66.64
C ILE A 559 -10.98 36.96 -67.60
N SER A 560 -11.51 37.66 -68.59
CA SER A 560 -12.19 37.04 -69.73
C SER A 560 -11.57 37.48 -71.06
N VAL A 561 -11.72 36.65 -72.09
CA VAL A 561 -11.06 36.79 -73.39
C VAL A 561 -12.08 36.88 -74.50
N THR A 562 -11.86 37.82 -75.43
CA THR A 562 -12.64 38.01 -76.65
C THR A 562 -11.67 37.96 -77.84
N LEU A 563 -11.96 37.07 -78.78
CA LEU A 563 -11.19 36.76 -79.98
C LEU A 563 -12.05 37.08 -81.21
N PRO A 564 -12.04 38.33 -81.70
CA PRO A 564 -12.76 38.72 -82.91
C PRO A 564 -12.12 38.09 -84.16
N ALA A 565 -12.55 36.88 -84.47
CA ALA A 565 -12.17 36.07 -85.63
C ALA A 565 -13.41 35.57 -86.39
N LEU A 566 -13.25 35.17 -87.65
CA LEU A 566 -14.30 34.52 -88.43
C LEU A 566 -14.33 33.04 -88.06
N VAL A 567 -15.24 32.67 -87.17
CA VAL A 567 -15.45 31.29 -86.71
C VAL A 567 -16.49 30.60 -87.60
N GLY A 568 -16.21 29.37 -88.04
CA GLY A 568 -17.16 28.57 -88.82
C GLY A 568 -18.42 28.19 -88.02
N PRO A 569 -19.54 27.83 -88.69
CA PRO A 569 -20.73 27.34 -87.99
C PRO A 569 -20.40 26.09 -87.15
N TYR A 570 -20.74 26.13 -85.86
CA TYR A 570 -20.46 25.05 -84.89
C TYR A 570 -18.97 24.68 -84.74
N GLN A 571 -18.07 25.61 -85.03
CA GLN A 571 -16.64 25.45 -84.81
C GLN A 571 -16.24 26.03 -83.44
N ASP A 572 -15.54 25.25 -82.62
CA ASP A 572 -15.00 25.72 -81.34
C ASP A 572 -13.65 26.42 -81.53
N VAL A 573 -13.32 27.30 -80.59
CA VAL A 573 -11.99 27.92 -80.46
C VAL A 573 -11.19 27.13 -79.45
N ARG A 574 -9.95 26.74 -79.79
CA ARG A 574 -9.02 26.11 -78.83
C ARG A 574 -7.99 27.13 -78.37
N ALA A 575 -8.17 27.70 -77.18
CA ALA A 575 -7.17 28.58 -76.58
C ALA A 575 -7.05 28.38 -75.06
N VAL A 576 -5.86 28.60 -74.52
CA VAL A 576 -5.58 28.50 -73.08
C VAL A 576 -4.88 29.77 -72.64
N LEU A 577 -5.51 30.55 -71.75
CA LEU A 577 -4.85 31.65 -71.08
C LEU A 577 -4.23 31.10 -69.79
N SER A 578 -2.97 31.37 -69.55
CA SER A 578 -2.22 30.87 -68.40
C SER A 578 -1.35 31.95 -67.78
N TYR A 579 -1.13 31.83 -66.49
CA TYR A 579 -0.28 32.74 -65.71
C TYR A 579 1.10 32.12 -65.51
N GLY A 580 2.12 32.84 -65.95
CA GLY A 580 3.51 32.39 -65.94
C GLY A 580 4.34 32.83 -64.74
N GLY A 581 3.71 33.40 -63.71
CA GLY A 581 4.42 33.91 -62.54
C GLY A 581 4.70 32.87 -61.45
N SER A 582 5.59 33.24 -60.53
CA SER A 582 5.96 32.44 -59.35
C SER A 582 5.00 32.61 -58.17
N THR A 583 4.05 33.54 -58.27
CA THR A 583 3.00 33.76 -57.26
C THR A 583 2.19 32.49 -57.07
N LYS A 584 2.20 31.93 -55.85
CA LYS A 584 1.44 30.72 -55.52
C LYS A 584 -0.05 31.05 -55.58
N LEU A 585 -0.69 30.59 -56.66
CA LEU A 585 -2.13 30.61 -56.81
C LEU A 585 -2.73 29.34 -56.21
N PRO A 586 -4.01 29.38 -55.83
CA PRO A 586 -4.75 28.17 -55.56
C PRO A 586 -4.67 27.17 -56.73
N ASP A 587 -4.69 25.89 -56.42
CA ASP A 587 -4.64 24.85 -57.43
C ASP A 587 -5.78 25.01 -58.45
N GLY A 588 -5.43 24.96 -59.74
CA GLY A 588 -6.38 25.17 -60.84
C GLY A 588 -6.67 26.64 -61.19
N CYS A 589 -6.25 27.63 -60.38
CA CYS A 589 -6.55 29.04 -60.66
C CYS A 589 -5.51 29.75 -61.56
N LYS A 590 -4.50 29.02 -62.06
CA LYS A 590 -3.41 29.56 -62.88
C LYS A 590 -3.71 29.62 -64.38
N ALA A 591 -4.79 29.01 -64.84
CA ALA A 591 -5.12 28.95 -66.27
C ALA A 591 -6.63 28.81 -66.50
N ILE A 592 -7.08 29.21 -67.69
CA ILE A 592 -8.44 29.03 -68.20
C ILE A 592 -8.39 28.52 -69.64
N ALA A 593 -9.44 27.82 -70.05
CA ALA A 593 -9.70 27.50 -71.46
C ALA A 593 -10.65 28.54 -72.06
N VAL A 594 -10.50 28.83 -73.34
CA VAL A 594 -11.38 29.70 -74.14
C VAL A 594 -12.01 28.80 -75.19
N SER A 595 -13.33 28.88 -75.35
CA SER A 595 -14.11 27.92 -76.15
C SER A 595 -14.88 28.56 -77.30
N HIS A 596 -15.50 29.72 -77.09
CA HIS A 596 -16.24 30.43 -78.15
C HIS A 596 -15.58 31.76 -78.57
N GLY A 597 -14.61 32.26 -77.81
CA GLY A 597 -13.86 33.47 -78.12
C GLY A 597 -14.67 34.76 -78.00
N MET A 598 -15.72 34.80 -77.17
CA MET A 598 -16.63 35.96 -77.09
C MET A 598 -16.94 36.32 -75.64
N ASN A 599 -15.99 36.98 -74.96
CA ASN A 599 -16.04 37.27 -73.52
C ASN A 599 -16.08 36.00 -72.65
N ASP A 600 -15.25 35.02 -73.01
CA ASP A 600 -15.06 33.76 -72.31
C ASP A 600 -14.23 33.92 -71.03
N ASP A 601 -14.65 33.34 -69.92
CA ASP A 601 -13.89 33.31 -68.67
C ASP A 601 -13.37 31.91 -68.29
N GLY A 602 -13.64 30.92 -69.14
CA GLY A 602 -13.28 29.52 -68.96
C GLY A 602 -14.15 28.75 -67.98
N GLN A 603 -15.26 29.32 -67.52
CA GLN A 603 -16.28 28.64 -66.75
C GLN A 603 -17.54 28.45 -67.60
N PHE A 604 -18.27 27.35 -67.39
CA PHE A 604 -19.59 27.18 -68.02
C PHE A 604 -20.63 28.15 -67.45
N ARG A 605 -20.49 28.53 -66.18
CA ARG A 605 -21.36 29.48 -65.48
C ARG A 605 -20.50 30.37 -64.59
N LEU A 606 -20.48 31.67 -64.90
CA LEU A 606 -19.88 32.67 -64.05
C LEU A 606 -20.75 32.93 -62.82
N ASP A 607 -20.24 32.58 -61.64
CA ASP A 607 -20.90 32.87 -60.36
C ASP A 607 -19.90 33.45 -59.35
N PHE A 608 -20.09 34.72 -58.98
CA PHE A 608 -19.26 35.36 -57.96
C PHE A 608 -19.58 34.89 -56.54
N ASN A 609 -20.74 34.28 -56.31
CA ASN A 609 -21.13 33.72 -55.02
C ASN A 609 -20.55 32.32 -54.78
N ASP A 610 -19.89 31.72 -55.78
CA ASP A 610 -19.13 30.50 -55.55
C ASP A 610 -18.08 30.77 -54.47
N GLY A 611 -17.95 29.78 -53.59
CA GLY A 611 -16.93 29.77 -52.57
C GLY A 611 -15.53 29.61 -53.12
N ARG A 612 -15.39 29.09 -54.33
CA ARG A 612 -14.08 28.89 -54.95
C ARG A 612 -13.53 30.20 -55.49
N TRP A 613 -12.20 30.28 -55.57
CA TRP A 613 -11.58 31.39 -56.29
C TRP A 613 -11.84 31.28 -57.78
N LEU A 614 -12.05 32.43 -58.41
CA LEU A 614 -12.05 32.52 -59.86
C LEU A 614 -10.61 32.38 -60.36
N PRO A 615 -10.42 31.87 -61.59
CA PRO A 615 -9.11 31.87 -62.22
C PRO A 615 -8.49 33.27 -62.22
N PHE A 616 -7.20 33.35 -61.90
CA PHE A 616 -6.42 34.58 -61.75
C PHE A 616 -6.85 35.52 -60.60
N GLU A 617 -7.83 35.14 -59.78
CA GLU A 617 -8.30 35.95 -58.66
C GLU A 617 -7.19 36.13 -57.61
N GLY A 618 -6.89 37.38 -57.26
CA GLY A 618 -5.89 37.75 -56.27
C GLY A 618 -4.51 38.10 -56.84
N ILE A 619 -4.28 37.98 -58.15
CA ILE A 619 -3.02 38.45 -58.76
C ILE A 619 -2.95 39.98 -58.67
N ALA A 620 -1.79 40.52 -58.27
CA ALA A 620 -1.58 41.95 -58.21
C ALA A 620 -1.51 42.53 -59.64
N VAL A 621 -2.14 43.68 -59.89
CA VAL A 621 -2.20 44.25 -61.26
C VAL A 621 -0.86 44.83 -61.73
N ASP A 622 0.09 45.01 -60.81
CA ASP A 622 1.47 45.46 -61.04
C ASP A 622 2.49 44.32 -61.02
N ASP A 623 2.03 43.06 -60.97
CA ASP A 623 2.90 41.89 -61.02
C ASP A 623 3.75 41.93 -62.31
N ASN A 624 5.06 41.71 -62.17
CA ASN A 624 6.00 41.76 -63.30
C ASN A 624 6.03 40.45 -64.11
N ASN A 625 5.11 39.55 -63.82
CA ASN A 625 4.95 38.27 -64.47
C ASN A 625 4.06 38.36 -65.72
N CYS A 626 4.11 37.30 -66.52
CA CYS A 626 3.49 37.28 -67.84
C CYS A 626 2.25 36.41 -67.88
N LEU A 627 1.25 36.88 -68.60
CA LEU A 627 0.11 36.08 -69.03
C LEU A 627 0.38 35.55 -70.44
N PHE A 628 0.19 34.26 -70.62
CA PHE A 628 0.38 33.55 -71.88
C PHE A 628 -0.96 33.07 -72.40
N LEU A 629 -1.38 33.58 -73.56
CA LEU A 629 -2.48 33.01 -74.32
C LEU A 629 -1.90 32.08 -75.39
N SER A 630 -2.07 30.77 -75.18
CA SER A 630 -1.61 29.74 -76.11
C SER A 630 -2.76 29.21 -76.95
N PHE A 631 -2.51 29.01 -78.25
CA PHE A 631 -3.39 28.35 -79.19
C PHE A 631 -2.75 27.01 -79.58
N PRO A 632 -3.27 25.89 -79.06
CA PRO A 632 -2.83 24.56 -79.47
C PRO A 632 -3.09 24.34 -80.96
N GLU A 633 -2.28 23.48 -81.59
CA GLU A 633 -2.48 23.01 -82.96
C GLU A 633 -2.68 24.16 -83.97
N ALA A 634 -1.91 25.25 -83.82
CA ALA A 634 -2.07 26.47 -84.62
C ALA A 634 -1.87 26.25 -86.13
N THR A 635 -1.22 25.16 -86.53
CA THR A 635 -0.98 24.77 -87.93
C THR A 635 -2.08 23.88 -88.53
N ASP A 636 -3.00 23.35 -87.72
CA ASP A 636 -4.16 22.58 -88.17
C ASP A 636 -5.10 23.44 -89.02
N ASP A 637 -5.74 22.88 -90.05
CA ASP A 637 -6.44 23.66 -91.07
C ASP A 637 -7.60 24.51 -90.49
N GLU A 638 -8.37 23.93 -89.54
CA GLU A 638 -9.48 24.62 -88.87
C GLU A 638 -9.00 25.76 -87.97
N GLN A 639 -7.95 25.52 -87.17
CA GLN A 639 -7.37 26.50 -86.25
C GLN A 639 -6.61 27.61 -87.01
N LYS A 640 -5.91 27.24 -88.09
CA LYS A 640 -5.11 28.14 -88.92
C LYS A 640 -5.98 29.14 -89.65
N ALA A 641 -7.12 28.72 -90.20
CA ALA A 641 -8.10 29.62 -90.81
C ALA A 641 -8.63 30.65 -89.79
N LEU A 642 -8.96 30.19 -88.58
CA LEU A 642 -9.41 31.05 -87.49
C LEU A 642 -8.33 32.07 -87.10
N LEU A 643 -7.09 31.62 -86.87
CA LEU A 643 -5.97 32.49 -86.48
C LEU A 643 -5.57 33.50 -87.57
N LEU A 644 -5.68 33.14 -88.85
CA LEU A 644 -5.46 34.07 -89.97
C LEU A 644 -6.54 35.16 -90.05
N SER A 645 -7.76 34.85 -89.61
CA SER A 645 -8.88 35.81 -89.56
C SER A 645 -8.93 36.64 -88.27
N LEU A 646 -8.06 36.34 -87.29
CA LEU A 646 -8.03 37.01 -85.99
C LEU A 646 -7.51 38.45 -86.13
N SER A 647 -8.41 39.41 -85.92
CA SER A 647 -8.09 40.83 -86.07
C SER A 647 -7.34 41.42 -84.86
N ASP A 648 -7.65 40.94 -83.66
CA ASP A 648 -7.07 41.38 -82.39
C ASP A 648 -7.28 40.28 -81.32
N ILE A 649 -6.59 40.40 -80.20
CA ILE A 649 -6.87 39.65 -78.97
C ILE A 649 -7.29 40.65 -77.91
N ILE A 650 -8.53 40.55 -77.44
CA ILE A 650 -9.12 41.47 -76.46
C ILE A 650 -9.23 40.74 -75.13
N ILE A 651 -8.73 41.37 -74.06
CA ILE A 651 -8.75 40.81 -72.71
C ILE A 651 -9.50 41.77 -71.80
N HIS A 652 -10.52 41.28 -71.12
CA HIS A 652 -11.27 42.03 -70.12
C HIS A 652 -10.75 41.66 -68.73
N ILE A 653 -9.93 42.55 -68.16
CA ILE A 653 -9.38 42.38 -66.82
C ILE A 653 -10.31 43.07 -65.84
N ARG A 654 -11.06 42.29 -65.05
CA ARG A 654 -11.82 42.79 -63.91
C ARG A 654 -10.93 42.75 -62.69
N TYR A 655 -10.76 43.87 -62.01
CA TYR A 655 -9.94 43.98 -60.81
C TYR A 655 -10.65 44.82 -59.75
N THR A 656 -10.16 44.70 -58.52
CA THR A 656 -10.67 45.42 -57.35
C THR A 656 -9.62 46.40 -56.86
N ILE A 657 -10.06 47.58 -56.42
CA ILE A 657 -9.23 48.59 -55.73
C ILE A 657 -9.68 48.63 -54.27
N ARG A 658 -8.73 48.41 -53.36
CA ARG A 658 -8.91 48.51 -51.91
C ARG A 658 -7.80 49.36 -51.29
#